data_AF-A0A9D5ASW6-F1
#
_entry.id   AF-A0A9D5ASW6-F1
#
_cell.length_a   1.000
_cell.length_b   1.000
_cell.length_c   1.000
_cell.angle_alpha   90.00
_cell.angle_beta   90.00
_cell.angle_gamma   90.00
#
_symmetry.space_group_name_H-M   'P 1'
#
loop_
_entity.id
_entity.type
_entity.pdbx_description
1 polymer ?
#
loop_
_entity_poly.entity_id
_entity_poly.type
_entity_poly.pdbx_seq_one_letter_code
_entity_poly.pdbx_strand_id
1 'polypeptide(L)'
;MANQDDTHDASGSRNNVEKEIKRGLTVMKSIIRARDKGEKFEVHWSAEDQLIEPNGSMLASYIGSLVRQHIPITCDNWRSPELKVGKEKIWSEIQRSFHIDESRQKYCIQLAGKRLRGFRSFLSNKFLKDEEGNFVEAERPMKYAEIISAEEWDNFVAKRRNEKFHEVSDKNRKRASKPAYPYKKGRTGYARLQQRILSEEKSDATSLPEHVLWKAARVGKDEAVVEAVQNVYDECETLSQTLPSTEVQDCRSVLSRVLNFPEYSGRVRGKGFGVTPSSFYKKPKTKNPTNKEVMETLAELRAQVLELQKENARYREERCGSEAKDTSDRASINCQPKFPEGITPCQLYLSSPTYRIVGKGKVHNTSGELLHHNPLPVGYMKVSVDLVLDTDALLPLPDVVSETTLMRDAVGSFVGWPSDLIFPDAETPTRPTHKAGKGISRRIESVASQKEVPGRKLKKAGNDIPTTSGTKSQIMMHLEKMVEESDIMHGAIRIVDFDEGVFGIAHSEIIAKEDMQQLFEHEELGIAVIHTYIWYMYVTLMRGTELCNRFNFITASRINTTLITKNPTSVKNELVDRFMAAGDNTTPSLYFLPFNSGNGGHWVLVAMDLSRLMVYYLDSLSGDWSKYPSMKKTVDISLKLLKAGKHVLQGINELETALSTYKSISADAPGQIIWSVAENYRFEPALIEGKKLIADIGKMMSVQVIVEGSMNSSNPYFSSSWRRSFTGGFILDMGVHFIAGLRMLVGCEVVSVSAMTSHVDLILPPPDNLSSVFHLENGCSGVFVMVVSSRSPKILWRVVGTNGTLQIERGFQGQHGYLVSLYDANGQCKSSFFPFSGVTEELKAFFNDVSENTLKKGSQFVPEHRLSFVEGARDVALLEAMLESGSRQGKQVQVKEF
;
A
#
# COMPACT_ATOMS: atom_id res chain seq x y z
N MET A 1 -15.15 41.36 -80.15
CA MET A 1 -14.66 40.66 -81.36
C MET A 1 -13.65 39.64 -80.87
N ALA A 2 -13.78 38.37 -81.25
CA ALA A 2 -13.01 37.20 -80.76
C ALA A 2 -13.15 36.87 -79.25
N ASN A 3 -13.39 35.58 -78.97
CA ASN A 3 -13.08 34.89 -77.71
C ASN A 3 -11.70 34.24 -77.85
N GLN A 4 -11.09 33.76 -76.76
CA GLN A 4 -10.51 32.41 -76.74
C GLN A 4 -10.24 31.87 -75.33
N ASP A 5 -10.07 30.55 -75.26
CA ASP A 5 -10.31 29.66 -74.12
C ASP A 5 -9.27 28.51 -74.15
N ASP A 6 -8.90 27.78 -73.09
CA ASP A 6 -9.34 27.76 -71.69
C ASP A 6 -8.15 28.13 -70.75
N THR A 7 -7.63 27.43 -69.71
CA THR A 7 -7.82 26.11 -69.05
C THR A 7 -7.77 26.25 -67.52
N HIS A 8 -8.44 25.34 -66.79
CA HIS A 8 -8.21 25.13 -65.35
C HIS A 8 -6.74 24.86 -64.99
N ASP A 9 -6.30 25.38 -63.84
CA ASP A 9 -5.57 24.55 -62.85
C ASP A 9 -5.89 25.02 -61.42
N ALA A 10 -5.83 24.12 -60.44
CA ALA A 10 -6.35 24.33 -59.09
C ALA A 10 -5.34 23.96 -58.00
N SER A 11 -4.65 24.96 -57.46
CA SER A 11 -3.87 24.86 -56.22
C SER A 11 -4.19 26.02 -55.27
N GLY A 12 -4.36 25.71 -53.99
CA GLY A 12 -4.97 26.63 -53.02
C GLY A 12 -3.99 27.57 -52.33
N SER A 13 -4.44 28.78 -51.98
CA SER A 13 -3.73 29.67 -51.08
C SER A 13 -4.42 29.75 -49.71
N ARG A 14 -3.77 29.20 -48.68
CA ARG A 14 -4.20 29.26 -47.26
C ARG A 14 -3.99 30.68 -46.71
N ASN A 15 -4.84 31.62 -47.11
CA ASN A 15 -4.86 32.97 -46.54
C ASN A 15 -5.40 32.94 -45.09
N ASN A 16 -4.53 32.89 -44.09
CA ASN A 16 -4.93 33.13 -42.69
C ASN A 16 -3.85 33.88 -41.87
N VAL A 17 -3.64 35.14 -42.29
CA VAL A 17 -3.07 36.29 -41.57
C VAL A 17 -2.18 36.00 -40.35
N GLU A 18 -0.88 36.28 -40.48
CA GLU A 18 0.05 36.30 -39.35
C GLU A 18 -0.40 37.26 -38.24
N LYS A 19 -0.80 36.74 -37.07
CA LYS A 19 -1.04 37.56 -35.84
C LYS A 19 0.29 38.00 -35.19
N GLU A 20 1.09 38.71 -35.99
CA GLU A 20 2.49 39.10 -35.79
C GLU A 20 2.75 39.70 -34.39
N ILE A 21 3.83 39.28 -33.72
CA ILE A 21 4.17 39.76 -32.38
C ILE A 21 5.37 40.71 -32.46
N LYS A 22 5.07 42.01 -32.62
CA LYS A 22 5.98 43.17 -32.76
C LYS A 22 6.99 43.41 -31.61
N ARG A 23 7.27 42.41 -30.77
CA ARG A 23 8.33 42.41 -29.73
C ARG A 23 8.87 40.99 -29.60
N GLY A 24 10.20 40.83 -29.60
CA GLY A 24 10.87 39.53 -29.47
C GLY A 24 10.72 38.83 -28.11
N LEU A 25 11.54 37.80 -27.87
CA LEU A 25 11.55 37.04 -26.61
C LEU A 25 12.02 37.92 -25.43
N THR A 26 11.37 37.78 -24.27
CA THR A 26 11.77 38.52 -23.06
C THR A 26 12.88 37.75 -22.32
N VAL A 27 14.13 38.14 -22.55
CA VAL A 27 15.36 37.52 -22.00
C VAL A 27 15.96 38.29 -20.81
N MET A 28 15.30 39.36 -20.31
CA MET A 28 15.76 40.15 -19.15
C MET A 28 17.23 40.61 -19.23
N LYS A 29 17.68 41.13 -20.39
CA LYS A 29 19.10 41.42 -20.69
C LYS A 29 19.84 42.30 -19.67
N SER A 30 19.13 43.12 -18.88
CA SER A 30 19.73 43.89 -17.77
C SER A 30 20.28 43.01 -16.65
N ILE A 31 19.58 41.93 -16.29
CA ILE A 31 20.02 40.99 -15.25
C ILE A 31 21.26 40.23 -15.71
N ILE A 32 21.25 39.78 -16.97
CA ILE A 32 22.38 39.08 -17.59
C ILE A 32 23.62 39.97 -17.55
N ARG A 33 23.52 41.22 -18.01
CA ARG A 33 24.62 42.20 -17.97
C ARG A 33 25.16 42.50 -16.56
N ALA A 34 24.30 42.47 -15.54
CA ALA A 34 24.72 42.64 -14.14
C ALA A 34 25.48 41.40 -13.64
N ARG A 35 24.86 40.22 -13.80
CA ARG A 35 25.46 38.90 -13.48
C ARG A 35 26.82 38.71 -14.15
N ASP A 36 26.97 39.12 -15.41
CA ASP A 36 28.19 38.99 -16.20
C ASP A 36 29.33 39.93 -15.74
N LYS A 37 29.02 40.94 -14.91
CA LYS A 37 29.99 41.75 -14.15
C LYS A 37 30.20 41.25 -12.70
N GLY A 38 29.49 40.20 -12.27
CA GLY A 38 29.43 39.77 -10.87
C GLY A 38 28.44 40.54 -9.98
N GLU A 39 27.69 41.51 -10.52
CA GLU A 39 26.66 42.25 -9.79
C GLU A 39 25.43 41.34 -9.52
N LYS A 40 24.85 41.42 -8.32
CA LYS A 40 23.62 40.70 -7.94
C LYS A 40 22.58 41.67 -7.38
N PHE A 41 21.30 41.36 -7.57
CA PHE A 41 20.20 42.18 -7.06
C PHE A 41 19.72 41.68 -5.69
N GLU A 42 19.53 42.61 -4.76
CA GLU A 42 18.95 42.33 -3.44
C GLU A 42 17.45 42.02 -3.50
N VAL A 43 16.98 41.06 -2.69
CA VAL A 43 15.61 40.54 -2.77
C VAL A 43 14.90 40.62 -1.42
N HIS A 44 13.84 41.42 -1.37
CA HIS A 44 13.10 41.69 -0.15
C HIS A 44 11.89 40.74 -0.02
N TRP A 45 11.54 40.39 1.22
CA TRP A 45 10.50 39.41 1.57
C TRP A 45 9.55 39.96 2.66
N SER A 46 8.26 39.63 2.59
CA SER A 46 7.31 39.95 3.67
C SER A 46 7.43 38.99 4.86
N ALA A 47 6.78 39.33 5.98
CA ALA A 47 6.70 38.49 7.18
C ALA A 47 6.04 37.11 6.95
N GLU A 48 5.30 36.96 5.84
CA GLU A 48 4.68 35.72 5.36
C GLU A 48 5.47 35.05 4.21
N ASP A 49 6.78 35.33 4.11
CA ASP A 49 7.73 34.73 3.16
C ASP A 49 7.42 35.00 1.66
N GLN A 50 6.82 36.16 1.34
CA GLN A 50 6.43 36.51 -0.02
C GLN A 50 7.34 37.58 -0.65
N LEU A 51 7.58 37.51 -1.97
CA LEU A 51 8.36 38.53 -2.69
C LEU A 51 7.68 39.91 -2.71
N ILE A 52 8.45 40.92 -2.32
CA ILE A 52 8.09 42.34 -2.33
C ILE A 52 9.09 43.19 -3.15
N GLU A 53 8.76 44.44 -3.46
CA GLU A 53 9.65 45.35 -4.23
C GLU A 53 10.80 45.86 -3.31
N PRO A 54 11.93 46.38 -3.84
CA PRO A 54 12.18 46.89 -5.20
C PRO A 54 12.31 45.82 -6.30
N ASN A 55 12.84 44.63 -5.99
CA ASN A 55 13.24 43.65 -7.02
C ASN A 55 12.34 42.41 -7.14
N GLY A 56 11.31 42.25 -6.29
CA GLY A 56 10.41 41.08 -6.32
C GLY A 56 9.69 40.89 -7.65
N SER A 57 9.26 41.97 -8.31
CA SER A 57 8.71 41.93 -9.67
C SER A 57 9.73 41.54 -10.74
N MET A 58 10.98 41.98 -10.59
CA MET A 58 12.09 41.69 -11.48
C MET A 58 12.46 40.20 -11.42
N LEU A 59 12.74 39.68 -10.23
CA LEU A 59 12.99 38.26 -9.97
C LEU A 59 11.83 37.38 -10.45
N ALA A 60 10.59 37.74 -10.09
CA ALA A 60 9.42 36.99 -10.50
C ALA A 60 9.20 36.99 -12.03
N SER A 61 9.85 37.90 -12.77
CA SER A 61 9.84 37.94 -14.24
C SER A 61 11.00 37.12 -14.84
N TYR A 62 12.18 37.15 -14.20
CA TYR A 62 13.36 36.36 -14.56
C TYR A 62 13.18 34.85 -14.35
N ILE A 63 12.56 34.45 -13.23
CA ILE A 63 12.05 33.08 -13.02
C ILE A 63 11.11 32.67 -14.17
N GLY A 64 10.38 33.65 -14.73
CA GLY A 64 9.52 33.46 -15.88
C GLY A 64 10.27 33.24 -17.20
N SER A 65 11.47 33.79 -17.41
CA SER A 65 12.32 33.45 -18.57
C SER A 65 13.00 32.09 -18.40
N LEU A 66 13.65 31.85 -17.25
CA LEU A 66 14.37 30.60 -16.99
C LEU A 66 13.46 29.36 -17.12
N VAL A 67 12.24 29.41 -16.58
CA VAL A 67 11.32 28.25 -16.68
C VAL A 67 10.81 27.98 -18.10
N ARG A 68 10.92 28.95 -19.03
CA ARG A 68 10.63 28.73 -20.46
C ARG A 68 11.83 28.17 -21.24
N GLN A 69 13.04 28.23 -20.67
CA GLN A 69 14.28 27.76 -21.29
C GLN A 69 14.74 26.39 -20.74
N HIS A 70 14.21 25.96 -19.59
CA HIS A 70 14.71 24.80 -18.85
C HIS A 70 13.64 23.78 -18.44
N ILE A 71 12.35 24.00 -18.75
CA ILE A 71 11.27 23.03 -18.51
C ILE A 71 10.34 22.97 -19.73
N PRO A 72 10.15 21.77 -20.34
CA PRO A 72 9.27 21.61 -21.48
C PRO A 72 7.81 22.02 -21.24
N ILE A 73 7.14 22.53 -22.27
CA ILE A 73 5.71 22.84 -22.25
C ILE A 73 4.83 21.58 -22.22
N THR A 74 5.38 20.45 -22.65
CA THR A 74 4.77 19.11 -22.61
C THR A 74 4.74 18.48 -21.20
N CYS A 75 5.41 19.09 -20.21
CA CYS A 75 5.48 18.64 -18.81
C CYS A 75 4.10 18.55 -18.12
N ASP A 76 3.58 17.34 -17.87
CA ASP A 76 2.30 17.17 -17.18
C ASP A 76 2.45 17.31 -15.66
N ASN A 77 3.40 16.60 -15.05
CA ASN A 77 3.58 16.55 -13.60
C ASN A 77 4.78 17.39 -13.12
N TRP A 78 4.53 18.53 -12.47
CA TRP A 78 5.58 19.38 -11.88
C TRP A 78 6.43 18.67 -10.80
N ARG A 79 5.96 17.54 -10.24
CA ARG A 79 6.71 16.69 -9.30
C ARG A 79 7.60 15.65 -9.99
N SER A 80 7.58 15.51 -11.32
CA SER A 80 8.41 14.52 -12.01
C SER A 80 9.92 14.68 -11.67
N PRO A 81 10.65 13.56 -11.46
CA PRO A 81 12.11 13.53 -11.32
C PRO A 81 12.86 14.03 -12.55
N GLU A 82 12.34 13.83 -13.77
CA GLU A 82 12.98 14.26 -15.04
C GLU A 82 13.30 15.75 -15.02
N LEU A 83 12.42 16.52 -14.39
CA LEU A 83 12.50 17.97 -14.25
C LEU A 83 13.55 18.43 -13.23
N LYS A 84 14.19 17.52 -12.49
CA LYS A 84 15.16 17.83 -11.41
C LYS A 84 16.29 18.72 -11.95
N VAL A 85 16.96 18.28 -13.02
CA VAL A 85 18.05 19.01 -13.68
C VAL A 85 17.59 20.39 -14.17
N GLY A 86 16.38 20.50 -14.72
CA GLY A 86 15.80 21.78 -15.14
C GLY A 86 15.54 22.73 -13.98
N LYS A 87 15.00 22.23 -12.85
CA LYS A 87 14.77 23.00 -11.62
C LYS A 87 16.09 23.45 -10.98
N GLU A 88 17.11 22.60 -10.98
CA GLU A 88 18.45 22.90 -10.45
C GLU A 88 19.17 23.95 -11.29
N LYS A 89 19.08 23.88 -12.62
CA LYS A 89 19.55 24.96 -13.52
C LYS A 89 18.83 26.29 -13.24
N ILE A 90 17.50 26.27 -13.10
CA ILE A 90 16.72 27.46 -12.73
C ILE A 90 17.18 28.03 -11.38
N TRP A 91 17.43 27.19 -10.37
CA TRP A 91 17.89 27.63 -9.06
C TRP A 91 19.30 28.23 -9.10
N SER A 92 20.23 27.59 -9.81
CA SER A 92 21.61 28.08 -9.97
C SER A 92 21.65 29.46 -10.64
N GLU A 93 20.88 29.68 -11.71
CA GLU A 93 20.80 31.00 -12.38
C GLU A 93 20.16 32.08 -11.49
N ILE A 94 19.23 31.71 -10.61
CA ILE A 94 18.68 32.61 -9.59
C ILE A 94 19.77 33.00 -8.57
N GLN A 95 20.49 32.02 -7.99
CA GLN A 95 21.57 32.26 -7.02
C GLN A 95 22.77 33.04 -7.63
N ARG A 96 23.00 32.90 -8.94
CA ARG A 96 24.01 33.69 -9.67
C ARG A 96 23.62 35.16 -9.82
N SER A 97 22.33 35.46 -9.92
CA SER A 97 21.82 36.79 -10.31
C SER A 97 21.21 37.60 -9.14
N PHE A 98 20.87 36.95 -8.03
CA PHE A 98 20.18 37.56 -6.89
C PHE A 98 20.76 37.09 -5.55
N HIS A 99 20.72 37.95 -4.54
CA HIS A 99 20.96 37.57 -3.15
C HIS A 99 19.69 36.94 -2.56
N ILE A 100 19.70 35.61 -2.41
CA ILE A 100 18.56 34.82 -1.91
C ILE A 100 19.06 33.64 -1.07
N ASP A 101 18.53 33.52 0.15
CA ASP A 101 18.76 32.39 1.06
C ASP A 101 18.16 31.05 0.55
N GLU A 102 18.78 29.93 0.91
CA GLU A 102 18.39 28.61 0.40
C GLU A 102 17.02 28.14 0.89
N SER A 103 16.54 28.59 2.06
CA SER A 103 15.16 28.30 2.50
C SER A 103 14.10 28.79 1.51
N ARG A 104 14.44 29.82 0.70
CA ARG A 104 13.56 30.40 -0.32
C ARG A 104 13.50 29.61 -1.63
N GLN A 105 14.39 28.63 -1.85
CA GLN A 105 14.42 27.77 -3.05
C GLN A 105 13.02 27.19 -3.35
N LYS A 106 12.35 26.66 -2.32
CA LYS A 106 11.01 26.07 -2.41
C LYS A 106 9.98 27.04 -2.98
N TYR A 107 10.00 28.31 -2.54
CA TYR A 107 9.11 29.35 -3.06
C TYR A 107 9.43 29.68 -4.53
N CYS A 108 10.72 29.86 -4.86
CA CYS A 108 11.16 30.18 -6.22
C CYS A 108 10.79 29.08 -7.23
N ILE A 109 10.97 27.80 -6.88
CA ILE A 109 10.58 26.67 -7.74
C ILE A 109 9.05 26.51 -7.83
N GLN A 110 8.29 26.79 -6.77
CA GLN A 110 6.81 26.85 -6.86
C GLN A 110 6.35 28.01 -7.79
N LEU A 111 7.03 29.16 -7.74
CA LEU A 111 6.75 30.30 -8.60
C LEU A 111 7.10 29.99 -10.07
N ALA A 112 8.19 29.27 -10.34
CA ALA A 112 8.53 28.77 -11.67
C ALA A 112 7.39 27.90 -12.23
N GLY A 113 6.90 26.91 -11.48
CA GLY A 113 5.77 26.07 -11.91
C GLY A 113 4.47 26.85 -12.16
N LYS A 114 4.23 27.93 -11.39
CA LYS A 114 3.12 28.87 -11.64
C LYS A 114 3.32 29.68 -12.93
N ARG A 115 4.55 30.15 -13.21
CA ARG A 115 4.89 30.87 -14.45
C ARG A 115 4.75 29.97 -15.69
N LEU A 116 5.20 28.71 -15.62
CA LEU A 116 5.04 27.75 -16.72
C LEU A 116 3.56 27.47 -17.03
N ARG A 117 2.71 27.27 -16.01
CA ARG A 117 1.25 27.12 -16.24
C ARG A 117 0.65 28.35 -16.94
N GLY A 118 1.02 29.56 -16.52
CA GLY A 118 0.58 30.79 -17.16
C GLY A 118 1.07 30.95 -18.61
N PHE A 119 2.32 30.56 -18.90
CA PHE A 119 2.86 30.57 -20.26
C PHE A 119 2.09 29.61 -21.18
N ARG A 120 1.80 28.39 -20.70
CA ARG A 120 1.03 27.40 -21.46
C ARG A 120 -0.40 27.85 -21.73
N SER A 121 -1.07 28.49 -20.77
CA SER A 121 -2.37 29.14 -21.00
C SER A 121 -2.30 30.25 -22.06
N PHE A 122 -1.23 31.06 -22.06
CA PHE A 122 -1.01 32.09 -23.08
C PHE A 122 -0.78 31.49 -24.48
N LEU A 123 0.03 30.44 -24.61
CA LEU A 123 0.25 29.75 -25.88
C LEU A 123 -1.07 29.21 -26.45
N SER A 124 -1.85 28.50 -25.62
CA SER A 124 -3.16 27.98 -26.03
C SER A 124 -4.13 29.08 -26.45
N ASN A 125 -4.24 30.16 -25.67
CA ASN A 125 -5.23 31.21 -25.93
C ASN A 125 -4.83 32.22 -27.01
N LYS A 126 -3.55 32.34 -27.40
CA LYS A 126 -3.14 33.26 -28.47
C LYS A 126 -2.93 32.58 -29.83
N PHE A 127 -2.47 31.32 -29.85
CA PHE A 127 -2.11 30.65 -31.11
C PHE A 127 -3.06 29.51 -31.44
N LEU A 128 -3.49 28.72 -30.45
CA LEU A 128 -4.32 27.53 -30.71
C LEU A 128 -5.82 27.84 -30.76
N LYS A 129 -6.22 29.12 -30.73
CA LYS A 129 -7.64 29.52 -30.65
C LYS A 129 -8.00 30.74 -31.49
N ASP A 130 -9.24 30.74 -31.97
CA ASP A 130 -9.94 31.89 -32.54
C ASP A 130 -10.46 32.84 -31.43
N GLU A 131 -11.31 33.81 -31.79
CA GLU A 131 -11.76 34.86 -30.87
C GLU A 131 -13.00 34.42 -30.06
N GLU A 132 -13.73 33.45 -30.61
CA GLU A 132 -14.82 32.66 -30.02
C GLU A 132 -14.31 31.65 -28.98
N GLY A 133 -13.05 31.20 -29.12
CA GLY A 133 -12.33 30.32 -28.20
C GLY A 133 -12.38 28.83 -28.55
N ASN A 134 -12.74 28.48 -29.79
CA ASN A 134 -12.60 27.14 -30.39
C ASN A 134 -11.12 26.85 -30.69
N PHE A 135 -10.77 25.61 -31.03
CA PHE A 135 -9.39 25.25 -31.37
C PHE A 135 -9.15 25.30 -32.89
N VAL A 136 -8.16 26.10 -33.31
CA VAL A 136 -7.76 26.24 -34.72
C VAL A 136 -6.53 25.38 -35.05
N GLU A 137 -6.23 25.26 -36.34
CA GLU A 137 -4.94 24.80 -36.84
C GLU A 137 -3.93 25.95 -36.81
N ALA A 138 -2.75 25.71 -36.23
CA ALA A 138 -1.78 26.77 -35.93
C ALA A 138 -0.36 26.21 -35.83
N GLU A 139 0.52 26.73 -36.69
CA GLU A 139 1.93 26.38 -36.74
C GLU A 139 2.71 26.86 -35.51
N ARG A 140 3.92 26.30 -35.32
CA ARG A 140 4.82 26.66 -34.23
C ARG A 140 5.24 28.14 -34.34
N PRO A 141 4.92 29.01 -33.37
CA PRO A 141 5.21 30.43 -33.50
C PRO A 141 6.71 30.71 -33.52
N MET A 142 7.24 31.26 -34.62
CA MET A 142 8.69 31.50 -34.83
C MET A 142 9.37 32.21 -33.65
N LYS A 143 8.66 33.15 -33.00
CA LYS A 143 9.11 33.85 -31.77
C LYS A 143 9.61 32.93 -30.63
N TYR A 144 9.16 31.67 -30.59
CA TYR A 144 9.54 30.70 -29.56
C TYR A 144 10.28 29.48 -30.14
N ALA A 145 10.63 29.49 -31.43
CA ALA A 145 11.26 28.35 -32.12
C ALA A 145 12.65 27.97 -31.59
N GLU A 146 13.34 28.90 -30.91
CA GLU A 146 14.62 28.68 -30.21
C GLU A 146 14.47 27.88 -28.90
N ILE A 147 13.28 27.84 -28.30
CA ILE A 147 13.04 27.31 -26.94
C ILE A 147 11.87 26.31 -26.85
N ILE A 148 11.22 26.01 -27.97
CA ILE A 148 10.21 24.96 -28.14
C ILE A 148 10.53 24.30 -29.48
N SER A 149 10.81 22.99 -29.52
CA SER A 149 11.05 22.28 -30.80
C SER A 149 9.75 22.13 -31.61
N ALA A 150 9.84 21.69 -32.88
CA ALA A 150 8.64 21.34 -33.66
C ALA A 150 7.85 20.22 -32.95
N GLU A 151 8.53 19.10 -32.69
CA GLU A 151 8.01 17.95 -31.93
C GLU A 151 7.38 18.34 -30.58
N GLU A 152 7.99 19.25 -29.82
CA GLU A 152 7.46 19.70 -28.53
C GLU A 152 6.20 20.56 -28.69
N TRP A 153 6.13 21.39 -29.75
CA TRP A 153 4.92 22.12 -30.11
C TRP A 153 3.79 21.17 -30.50
N ASP A 154 4.06 20.21 -31.37
CA ASP A 154 3.04 19.31 -31.91
C ASP A 154 2.49 18.38 -30.81
N ASN A 155 3.36 17.84 -29.95
CA ASN A 155 2.96 17.15 -28.72
C ASN A 155 2.14 18.03 -27.77
N PHE A 156 2.44 19.33 -27.68
CA PHE A 156 1.64 20.28 -26.90
C PHE A 156 0.28 20.54 -27.54
N VAL A 157 0.18 20.68 -28.87
CA VAL A 157 -1.09 20.83 -29.60
C VAL A 157 -1.97 19.60 -29.42
N ALA A 158 -1.42 18.40 -29.59
CA ALA A 158 -2.13 17.14 -29.38
C ALA A 158 -2.70 17.03 -27.95
N LYS A 159 -1.88 17.31 -26.93
CA LYS A 159 -2.33 17.37 -25.52
C LYS A 159 -3.38 18.44 -25.25
N ARG A 160 -3.44 19.53 -26.04
CA ARG A 160 -4.43 20.61 -25.90
C ARG A 160 -5.76 20.35 -26.60
N ARG A 161 -5.77 19.51 -27.63
CA ARG A 161 -6.98 19.08 -28.36
C ARG A 161 -7.65 17.83 -27.75
N ASN A 162 -7.00 17.19 -26.77
CA ASN A 162 -7.51 15.98 -26.11
C ASN A 162 -8.82 16.24 -25.34
N GLU A 163 -9.82 15.37 -25.51
CA GLU A 163 -11.15 15.49 -24.91
C GLU A 163 -11.13 15.51 -23.36
N LYS A 164 -10.32 14.63 -22.72
CA LYS A 164 -10.11 14.64 -21.26
C LYS A 164 -9.56 15.99 -20.79
N PHE A 165 -8.75 16.67 -21.61
CA PHE A 165 -8.29 18.03 -21.30
C PHE A 165 -9.40 19.08 -21.47
N HIS A 166 -10.23 19.00 -22.52
CA HIS A 166 -11.37 19.90 -22.73
C HIS A 166 -12.35 19.87 -21.56
N GLU A 167 -12.78 18.67 -21.12
CA GLU A 167 -13.67 18.51 -19.95
C GLU A 167 -13.15 19.24 -18.70
N VAL A 168 -11.89 19.00 -18.34
CA VAL A 168 -11.26 19.59 -17.15
C VAL A 168 -11.04 21.08 -17.35
N SER A 169 -10.72 21.53 -18.56
CA SER A 169 -10.64 22.94 -18.93
C SER A 169 -11.97 23.63 -18.68
N ASP A 170 -13.09 23.06 -19.14
CA ASP A 170 -14.40 23.71 -19.10
C ASP A 170 -15.07 23.65 -17.72
N LYS A 171 -14.89 22.56 -16.98
CA LYS A 171 -15.26 22.48 -15.56
C LYS A 171 -14.55 23.59 -14.75
N ASN A 172 -13.30 23.93 -15.09
CA ASN A 172 -12.59 25.05 -14.48
C ASN A 172 -12.94 26.42 -15.09
N ARG A 173 -13.21 26.51 -16.41
CA ARG A 173 -13.65 27.73 -17.11
C ARG A 173 -14.97 28.24 -16.53
N LYS A 174 -15.95 27.34 -16.33
CA LYS A 174 -17.25 27.64 -15.69
C LYS A 174 -17.08 28.14 -14.25
N ARG A 175 -16.21 27.51 -13.45
CA ARG A 175 -15.87 27.97 -12.08
C ARG A 175 -15.20 29.35 -12.04
N ALA A 176 -14.49 29.74 -13.09
CA ALA A 176 -13.74 31.00 -13.15
C ALA A 176 -14.48 32.16 -13.84
N SER A 177 -15.60 31.89 -14.52
CA SER A 177 -16.24 32.86 -15.43
C SER A 177 -16.95 34.03 -14.73
N LYS A 178 -17.51 33.81 -13.54
CA LYS A 178 -18.26 34.82 -12.77
C LYS A 178 -17.86 34.77 -11.28
N PRO A 179 -16.67 35.28 -10.90
CA PRO A 179 -16.26 35.31 -9.50
C PRO A 179 -17.04 36.38 -8.73
N ALA A 180 -17.74 36.00 -7.65
CA ALA A 180 -18.60 36.89 -6.87
C ALA A 180 -17.89 38.16 -6.34
N TYR A 181 -16.58 38.08 -6.05
CA TYR A 181 -15.79 39.20 -5.54
C TYR A 181 -14.47 39.38 -6.35
N PRO A 182 -14.52 40.03 -7.53
CA PRO A 182 -13.38 40.17 -8.45
C PRO A 182 -12.18 40.93 -7.87
N TYR A 183 -10.96 40.53 -8.24
CA TYR A 183 -9.72 41.22 -7.82
C TYR A 183 -9.43 42.40 -8.76
N LYS A 184 -9.53 43.66 -8.27
CA LYS A 184 -9.38 44.86 -9.10
C LYS A 184 -7.93 45.35 -9.27
N LYS A 185 -6.98 45.00 -8.38
CA LYS A 185 -5.58 45.54 -8.40
C LYS A 185 -4.63 44.88 -9.44
N GLY A 186 -5.16 44.26 -10.48
CA GLY A 186 -4.42 43.86 -11.70
C GLY A 186 -3.26 42.85 -11.48
N ARG A 187 -2.03 43.25 -11.88
CA ARG A 187 -0.80 42.42 -11.75
C ARG A 187 -0.09 42.56 -10.40
N THR A 188 -0.57 43.42 -9.51
CA THR A 188 -0.11 43.47 -8.12
C THR A 188 -0.54 42.17 -7.42
N GLY A 189 0.24 41.72 -6.44
CA GLY A 189 -0.11 40.58 -5.60
C GLY A 189 -0.25 41.04 -4.15
N TYR A 190 -1.00 40.31 -3.34
CA TYR A 190 -1.35 40.70 -1.96
C TYR A 190 -0.15 41.20 -1.12
N ALA A 191 1.00 40.53 -1.10
CA ALA A 191 2.21 41.03 -0.43
C ALA A 191 2.66 42.44 -0.87
N ARG A 192 2.65 42.72 -2.17
CA ARG A 192 3.02 44.03 -2.73
C ARG A 192 1.89 45.07 -2.63
N LEU A 193 0.66 44.64 -2.37
CA LEU A 193 -0.43 45.52 -1.98
C LEU A 193 -0.29 45.91 -0.50
N GLN A 194 0.01 44.95 0.37
CA GLN A 194 0.30 45.15 1.80
C GLN A 194 1.51 46.06 2.00
N GLN A 195 2.64 45.78 1.34
CA GLN A 195 3.84 46.64 1.34
C GLN A 195 3.50 48.09 0.97
N ARG A 196 2.70 48.27 -0.09
CA ARG A 196 2.31 49.59 -0.57
C ARG A 196 1.47 50.34 0.46
N ILE A 197 0.38 49.73 0.92
CA ILE A 197 -0.54 50.36 1.88
C ILE A 197 0.22 50.80 3.14
N LEU A 198 1.04 49.92 3.71
CA LEU A 198 1.88 50.23 4.88
C LEU A 198 2.85 51.40 4.61
N SER A 199 3.43 51.50 3.41
CA SER A 199 4.29 52.62 3.02
C SER A 199 3.55 53.94 2.73
N GLU A 200 2.30 53.87 2.25
CA GLU A 200 1.43 55.01 1.99
C GLU A 200 0.87 55.56 3.32
N GLU A 201 0.52 54.68 4.26
CA GLU A 201 0.07 54.98 5.63
C GLU A 201 1.22 55.34 6.59
N LYS A 202 2.49 55.16 6.18
CA LYS A 202 3.70 55.29 7.03
C LYS A 202 3.65 54.46 8.31
N SER A 203 3.11 53.24 8.22
CA SER A 203 2.90 52.35 9.35
C SER A 203 4.09 51.41 9.58
N ASP A 204 4.57 51.33 10.83
CA ASP A 204 5.58 50.35 11.26
C ASP A 204 5.04 48.91 11.35
N ALA A 205 3.75 48.69 11.10
CA ALA A 205 3.13 47.38 11.16
C ALA A 205 3.67 46.44 10.06
N THR A 206 4.08 45.22 10.44
CA THR A 206 4.69 44.26 9.50
C THR A 206 3.68 43.45 8.66
N SER A 207 2.39 43.51 9.01
CA SER A 207 1.30 42.82 8.31
C SER A 207 -0.05 43.51 8.55
N LEU A 208 -0.95 43.46 7.57
CA LEU A 208 -2.32 44.01 7.68
C LEU A 208 -3.34 42.91 7.99
N PRO A 209 -4.48 43.23 8.64
CA PRO A 209 -5.60 42.31 8.82
C PRO A 209 -6.11 41.74 7.48
N GLU A 210 -6.59 40.50 7.50
CA GLU A 210 -6.92 39.77 6.27
C GLU A 210 -8.11 40.38 5.50
N HIS A 211 -9.14 40.82 6.22
CA HIS A 211 -10.34 41.46 5.67
C HIS A 211 -10.06 42.86 5.13
N VAL A 212 -9.28 43.68 5.83
CA VAL A 212 -8.77 44.98 5.34
C VAL A 212 -8.05 44.81 4.00
N LEU A 213 -7.07 43.90 3.95
CA LEU A 213 -6.29 43.65 2.73
C LEU A 213 -7.14 43.00 1.61
N TRP A 214 -8.16 42.22 1.95
CA TRP A 214 -9.13 41.66 1.00
C TRP A 214 -10.07 42.73 0.42
N LYS A 215 -10.51 43.71 1.21
CA LYS A 215 -11.27 44.88 0.76
C LYS A 215 -10.42 45.75 -0.15
N ALA A 216 -9.21 46.12 0.27
CA ALA A 216 -8.28 46.92 -0.53
C ALA A 216 -7.97 46.27 -1.90
N ALA A 217 -7.94 44.94 -1.99
CA ALA A 217 -7.79 44.18 -3.24
C ALA A 217 -8.98 44.27 -4.22
N ARG A 218 -10.14 44.74 -3.76
CA ARG A 218 -11.42 44.89 -4.50
C ARG A 218 -11.80 46.34 -4.78
N VAL A 219 -11.16 47.29 -4.11
CA VAL A 219 -11.14 48.71 -4.50
C VAL A 219 -10.48 48.88 -5.86
N GLY A 220 -11.01 49.73 -6.73
CA GLY A 220 -10.51 49.88 -8.11
C GLY A 220 -9.46 50.97 -8.28
N LYS A 221 -9.63 51.80 -9.32
CA LYS A 221 -8.95 53.10 -9.51
C LYS A 221 -9.92 54.27 -9.28
N ASP A 222 -11.18 54.00 -9.59
CA ASP A 222 -12.44 54.65 -9.23
C ASP A 222 -12.70 54.78 -7.72
N GLU A 223 -11.88 54.13 -6.89
CA GLU A 223 -12.00 53.97 -5.43
C GLU A 223 -13.32 53.38 -4.90
N ALA A 224 -14.34 53.24 -5.75
CA ALA A 224 -15.63 52.64 -5.46
C ALA A 224 -15.51 51.19 -4.94
N VAL A 225 -16.00 51.02 -3.71
CA VAL A 225 -16.32 49.73 -3.08
C VAL A 225 -17.72 49.33 -3.54
N VAL A 226 -17.89 48.07 -3.95
CA VAL A 226 -19.23 47.52 -4.22
C VAL A 226 -19.87 47.15 -2.88
N GLU A 227 -21.16 47.43 -2.70
CA GLU A 227 -21.91 47.14 -1.46
C GLU A 227 -21.65 45.74 -0.90
N ALA A 228 -21.75 44.68 -1.72
CA ALA A 228 -21.46 43.31 -1.29
C ALA A 228 -20.00 43.05 -0.81
N VAL A 229 -19.04 43.93 -1.15
CA VAL A 229 -17.66 43.92 -0.62
C VAL A 229 -17.56 44.73 0.68
N GLN A 230 -18.39 45.76 0.84
CA GLN A 230 -18.49 46.56 2.06
C GLN A 230 -19.16 45.75 3.18
N ASN A 231 -20.32 45.14 2.92
CA ASN A 231 -21.06 44.33 3.91
C ASN A 231 -20.20 43.19 4.48
N VAL A 232 -19.47 42.46 3.63
CA VAL A 232 -18.50 41.42 4.06
C VAL A 232 -17.39 42.00 4.95
N TYR A 233 -16.96 43.23 4.72
CA TYR A 233 -15.94 43.86 5.54
C TYR A 233 -16.50 44.31 6.90
N ASP A 234 -17.69 44.90 6.94
CA ASP A 234 -18.31 45.35 8.19
C ASP A 234 -18.72 44.18 9.09
N GLU A 235 -19.16 43.06 8.49
CA GLU A 235 -19.38 41.79 9.20
C GLU A 235 -18.05 41.23 9.75
N CYS A 236 -16.93 41.38 9.03
CA CYS A 236 -15.61 41.01 9.54
C CYS A 236 -15.15 41.89 10.71
N GLU A 237 -15.33 43.21 10.64
CA GLU A 237 -15.00 44.12 11.75
C GLU A 237 -15.83 43.77 12.99
N THR A 238 -17.15 43.61 12.83
CA THR A 238 -18.07 43.21 13.90
C THR A 238 -17.64 41.89 14.53
N LEU A 239 -17.43 40.84 13.72
CA LEU A 239 -17.00 39.53 14.20
C LEU A 239 -15.62 39.58 14.88
N SER A 240 -14.69 40.41 14.38
CA SER A 240 -13.36 40.57 14.97
C SER A 240 -13.36 41.32 16.30
N GLN A 241 -14.42 42.06 16.63
CA GLN A 241 -14.59 42.75 17.91
C GLN A 241 -15.35 41.87 18.94
N THR A 242 -16.21 40.96 18.49
CA THR A 242 -17.01 40.08 19.37
C THR A 242 -16.34 38.77 19.77
N LEU A 243 -15.21 38.40 19.16
CA LEU A 243 -14.53 37.11 19.42
C LEU A 243 -13.70 37.14 20.72
N PRO A 244 -13.93 36.23 21.69
CA PRO A 244 -13.11 36.13 22.90
C PRO A 244 -11.67 35.73 22.60
N SER A 245 -10.71 36.32 23.31
CA SER A 245 -9.27 36.10 23.15
C SER A 245 -8.79 34.65 23.34
N THR A 246 -9.66 33.76 23.84
CA THR A 246 -9.38 32.36 24.18
C THR A 246 -9.96 31.34 23.19
N GLU A 247 -10.85 31.71 22.26
CA GLU A 247 -11.54 30.75 21.35
C GLU A 247 -10.69 30.34 20.12
N VAL A 248 -9.45 29.90 20.33
CA VAL A 248 -8.54 29.45 19.26
C VAL A 248 -8.76 27.97 18.92
N GLN A 249 -10.01 27.59 18.64
CA GLN A 249 -10.43 26.21 18.36
C GLN A 249 -10.95 25.97 16.93
N ASP A 250 -11.28 27.03 16.19
CA ASP A 250 -11.54 27.01 14.74
C ASP A 250 -10.42 27.73 13.97
N CYS A 251 -9.70 26.99 13.13
CA CYS A 251 -8.56 27.44 12.33
C CYS A 251 -8.93 28.37 11.14
N ARG A 252 -10.20 28.70 10.92
CA ARG A 252 -10.65 29.67 9.92
C ARG A 252 -10.49 31.11 10.43
N SER A 253 -9.89 32.00 9.63
CA SER A 253 -9.89 33.44 9.90
C SER A 253 -11.29 34.03 9.90
N VAL A 254 -11.45 35.20 10.52
CA VAL A 254 -12.66 36.04 10.49
C VAL A 254 -13.24 36.15 9.07
N LEU A 255 -12.40 36.49 8.08
CA LEU A 255 -12.80 36.60 6.68
C LEU A 255 -13.22 35.26 6.04
N SER A 256 -12.60 34.17 6.46
CA SER A 256 -12.92 32.80 6.02
C SER A 256 -14.26 32.32 6.60
N ARG A 257 -14.61 32.76 7.83
CA ARG A 257 -15.91 32.54 8.49
C ARG A 257 -17.02 33.33 7.79
N VAL A 258 -16.90 34.66 7.68
CA VAL A 258 -17.89 35.56 7.05
C VAL A 258 -18.19 35.16 5.60
N LEU A 259 -17.16 34.86 4.81
CA LEU A 259 -17.36 34.45 3.41
C LEU A 259 -17.95 33.04 3.25
N ASN A 260 -18.19 32.30 4.34
CA ASN A 260 -18.78 30.95 4.41
C ASN A 260 -18.30 29.99 3.30
N PHE A 261 -17.00 29.96 3.05
CA PHE A 261 -16.36 29.03 2.10
C PHE A 261 -15.27 28.23 2.81
N PRO A 262 -15.14 26.92 2.54
CA PRO A 262 -14.05 26.12 3.11
C PRO A 262 -12.68 26.68 2.68
N GLU A 263 -11.73 26.66 3.62
CA GLU A 263 -10.35 27.10 3.39
C GLU A 263 -9.52 25.93 2.85
N TYR A 264 -8.92 26.12 1.68
CA TYR A 264 -8.14 25.06 1.02
C TYR A 264 -6.76 24.93 1.67
N SER A 265 -6.39 23.70 2.05
CA SER A 265 -5.14 23.38 2.78
C SER A 265 -3.84 23.89 2.15
N GLY A 266 -3.84 24.23 0.86
CA GLY A 266 -2.69 24.79 0.13
C GLY A 266 -2.66 26.32 -0.03
N ARG A 267 -3.61 27.09 0.51
CA ARG A 267 -3.67 28.57 0.32
C ARG A 267 -4.58 29.26 1.35
N VAL A 268 -4.05 30.26 2.06
CA VAL A 268 -4.88 31.17 2.88
C VAL A 268 -5.64 32.18 2.00
N ARG A 269 -6.88 32.49 2.35
CA ARG A 269 -7.64 33.61 1.78
C ARG A 269 -6.96 34.94 2.15
N GLY A 270 -7.25 36.03 1.41
CA GLY A 270 -6.62 37.36 1.59
C GLY A 270 -5.08 37.51 1.44
N LYS A 271 -4.25 36.48 1.62
CA LYS A 271 -2.79 36.57 1.79
C LYS A 271 -1.95 36.08 0.59
N GLY A 272 -2.57 35.85 -0.57
CA GLY A 272 -1.81 35.69 -1.83
C GLY A 272 -1.18 34.32 -2.09
N PHE A 273 0.11 34.26 -2.49
CA PHE A 273 0.77 33.05 -3.02
C PHE A 273 1.95 32.64 -2.13
N GLY A 274 2.09 31.34 -1.86
CA GLY A 274 3.10 30.79 -0.93
C GLY A 274 2.56 30.58 0.50
N VAL A 275 1.66 31.45 0.95
CA VAL A 275 1.05 31.39 2.30
C VAL A 275 0.03 30.26 2.41
N THR A 276 0.22 29.38 3.38
CA THR A 276 -0.65 28.24 3.71
C THR A 276 -1.22 28.39 5.12
N PRO A 277 -2.37 27.78 5.47
CA PRO A 277 -2.92 27.87 6.83
C PRO A 277 -1.89 27.48 7.91
N SER A 278 -1.08 26.44 7.63
CA SER A 278 -0.02 25.94 8.51
C SER A 278 1.25 26.81 8.58
N SER A 279 1.41 27.82 7.71
CA SER A 279 2.48 28.82 7.82
C SER A 279 1.99 30.14 8.44
N PHE A 280 0.69 30.42 8.35
CA PHE A 280 0.09 31.70 8.76
C PHE A 280 -0.48 31.65 10.18
N TYR A 281 -1.38 30.71 10.47
CA TYR A 281 -1.99 30.54 11.80
C TYR A 281 -1.03 29.75 12.71
N LYS A 282 0.14 30.32 13.00
CA LYS A 282 1.29 29.67 13.66
C LYS A 282 0.93 29.06 15.03
N LYS A 283 0.47 27.80 15.05
CA LYS A 283 0.56 26.97 16.27
C LYS A 283 2.04 26.87 16.67
N PRO A 284 2.39 26.92 17.97
CA PRO A 284 3.76 26.72 18.41
C PRO A 284 4.22 25.34 17.94
N LYS A 285 5.28 25.30 17.13
CA LYS A 285 5.85 24.03 16.68
C LYS A 285 6.66 23.43 17.82
N THR A 286 6.10 22.42 18.47
CA THR A 286 6.95 21.29 18.89
C THR A 286 7.69 20.83 17.64
N LYS A 287 9.02 21.00 17.62
CA LYS A 287 9.85 20.32 16.61
C LYS A 287 9.68 18.83 16.86
N ASN A 288 9.06 18.10 15.93
CA ASN A 288 9.30 16.66 15.88
C ASN A 288 10.81 16.51 15.58
N PRO A 289 11.58 15.79 16.41
CA PRO A 289 12.99 15.59 16.16
C PRO A 289 13.18 14.87 14.81
N THR A 290 14.19 15.28 14.07
CA THR A 290 14.58 14.64 12.81
C THR A 290 15.06 13.21 13.08
N ASN A 291 15.01 12.33 12.08
CA ASN A 291 15.51 10.97 12.21
C ASN A 291 16.98 10.91 12.68
N LYS A 292 17.79 11.95 12.43
CA LYS A 292 19.16 12.04 12.97
C LYS A 292 19.15 12.29 14.48
N GLU A 293 18.44 13.31 14.95
CA GLU A 293 18.29 13.62 16.38
C GLU A 293 17.71 12.41 17.14
N VAL A 294 16.71 11.72 16.57
CA VAL A 294 16.14 10.47 17.13
C VAL A 294 17.16 9.33 17.18
N MET A 295 18.00 9.17 16.16
CA MET A 295 19.06 8.14 16.14
C MET A 295 20.18 8.45 17.14
N GLU A 296 20.52 9.71 17.34
CA GLU A 296 21.51 10.15 18.34
C GLU A 296 20.99 9.91 19.75
N THR A 297 19.76 10.32 20.08
CA THR A 297 19.14 10.00 21.38
C THR A 297 18.94 8.49 21.59
N LEU A 298 18.64 7.71 20.53
CA LEU A 298 18.61 6.23 20.63
C LEU A 298 19.99 5.62 20.92
N ALA A 299 21.08 6.21 20.43
CA ALA A 299 22.43 5.75 20.74
C ALA A 299 22.81 6.08 22.19
N GLU A 300 22.50 7.29 22.66
CA GLU A 300 22.70 7.71 24.06
C GLU A 300 21.91 6.83 25.04
N LEU A 301 20.63 6.57 24.75
CA LEU A 301 19.77 5.74 25.59
C LEU A 301 20.24 4.28 25.62
N ARG A 302 20.74 3.75 24.49
CA ARG A 302 21.38 2.42 24.44
C ARG A 302 22.66 2.34 25.29
N ALA A 303 23.47 3.40 25.29
CA ALA A 303 24.67 3.46 26.13
C ALA A 303 24.31 3.49 27.63
N GLN A 304 23.29 4.27 28.03
CA GLN A 304 22.79 4.31 29.41
C GLN A 304 22.23 2.96 29.86
N VAL A 305 21.45 2.27 29.02
CA VAL A 305 20.96 0.91 29.30
C VAL A 305 22.12 -0.09 29.46
N LEU A 306 23.17 0.01 28.64
CA LEU A 306 24.33 -0.88 28.73
C LEU A 306 25.11 -0.67 30.05
N GLU A 307 25.24 0.57 30.53
CA GLU A 307 25.92 0.85 31.79
C GLU A 307 25.10 0.38 33.00
N LEU A 308 23.79 0.62 33.00
CA LEU A 308 22.87 0.07 34.00
C LEU A 308 22.87 -1.47 34.02
N GLN A 309 23.08 -2.13 32.88
CA GLN A 309 23.24 -3.59 32.82
C GLN A 309 24.54 -4.07 33.47
N LYS A 310 25.67 -3.34 33.32
CA LYS A 310 26.93 -3.65 34.01
C LYS A 310 26.81 -3.43 35.52
N GLU A 311 26.14 -2.36 35.94
CA GLU A 311 25.90 -2.05 37.35
C GLU A 311 25.05 -3.15 38.01
N ASN A 312 23.96 -3.58 37.34
CA ASN A 312 23.16 -4.73 37.78
C ASN A 312 23.93 -6.06 37.76
N ALA A 313 24.96 -6.23 36.93
CA ALA A 313 25.82 -7.42 36.97
C ALA A 313 26.67 -7.44 38.25
N ARG A 314 27.31 -6.31 38.61
CA ARG A 314 28.09 -6.18 39.85
C ARG A 314 27.24 -6.45 41.10
N TYR A 315 26.03 -5.88 41.16
CA TYR A 315 25.06 -6.15 42.24
C TYR A 315 24.61 -7.62 42.33
N ARG A 316 24.82 -8.45 41.31
CA ARG A 316 24.57 -9.91 41.36
C ARG A 316 25.81 -10.69 41.78
N GLU A 317 27.00 -10.26 41.39
CA GLU A 317 28.28 -10.86 41.81
C GLU A 317 28.51 -10.67 43.32
N GLU A 318 28.31 -9.46 43.85
CA GLU A 318 28.42 -9.16 45.29
C GLU A 318 27.48 -10.02 46.15
N ARG A 319 26.33 -10.41 45.60
CA ARG A 319 25.31 -11.22 46.29
C ARG A 319 25.60 -12.73 46.25
N CYS A 320 26.56 -13.18 45.43
CA CYS A 320 26.90 -14.59 45.26
C CYS A 320 28.02 -15.06 46.21
N GLY A 321 28.69 -14.14 46.92
CA GLY A 321 29.83 -14.46 47.79
C GLY A 321 29.51 -15.00 49.19
N SER A 322 28.25 -15.36 49.49
CA SER A 322 27.80 -15.60 50.89
C SER A 322 26.89 -16.81 51.12
N GLU A 323 27.01 -17.88 50.33
CA GLU A 323 26.58 -19.23 50.73
C GLU A 323 27.37 -20.29 49.93
N ALA A 324 27.82 -21.37 50.58
CA ALA A 324 28.73 -22.34 49.95
C ALA A 324 28.65 -23.74 50.59
N LYS A 325 28.94 -24.77 49.77
CA LYS A 325 29.10 -26.21 50.10
C LYS A 325 27.79 -26.99 50.37
N ASP A 326 27.71 -28.32 50.17
CA ASP A 326 28.78 -29.29 49.84
C ASP A 326 28.33 -30.49 48.96
N THR A 327 29.33 -31.15 48.34
CA THR A 327 29.41 -32.54 47.81
C THR A 327 28.38 -33.12 46.81
N SER A 328 28.76 -34.27 46.21
CA SER A 328 28.38 -34.75 44.87
C SER A 328 27.74 -36.15 44.80
N ASP A 329 27.47 -36.60 43.56
CA ASP A 329 27.45 -37.99 43.06
C ASP A 329 26.16 -38.88 43.08
N ARG A 330 25.57 -38.98 41.86
CA ARG A 330 25.55 -40.22 41.03
C ARG A 330 24.42 -41.28 41.19
N ALA A 331 23.31 -41.00 40.48
CA ALA A 331 22.59 -41.87 39.52
C ALA A 331 21.99 -43.26 39.90
N SER A 332 20.72 -43.52 39.50
CA SER A 332 20.32 -44.56 38.49
C SER A 332 18.84 -45.04 38.54
N ILE A 333 18.13 -44.88 37.41
CA ILE A 333 17.36 -45.91 36.64
C ILE A 333 16.29 -46.79 37.34
N ASN A 334 15.04 -46.80 36.83
CA ASN A 334 14.47 -48.00 36.15
C ASN A 334 13.21 -47.74 35.26
N CYS A 335 13.18 -48.36 34.09
CA CYS A 335 12.03 -48.68 33.21
C CYS A 335 12.49 -49.75 32.18
N GLN A 336 11.59 -50.62 31.69
CA GLN A 336 11.96 -51.82 30.92
C GLN A 336 11.96 -51.67 29.38
N PRO A 337 12.77 -52.48 28.64
CA PRO A 337 13.00 -52.34 27.19
C PRO A 337 11.97 -53.05 26.29
N LYS A 338 12.01 -52.71 24.99
CA LYS A 338 10.95 -52.98 23.99
C LYS A 338 11.12 -54.26 23.15
N PHE A 339 12.30 -54.86 23.11
CA PHE A 339 12.63 -56.04 22.28
C PHE A 339 13.35 -57.13 23.10
N PRO A 340 13.15 -58.43 22.80
CA PRO A 340 13.92 -59.51 23.41
C PRO A 340 15.36 -59.53 22.88
N GLU A 341 16.27 -60.14 23.65
CA GLU A 341 17.69 -60.26 23.26
C GLU A 341 17.87 -61.27 22.10
N GLY A 342 18.64 -60.89 21.08
CA GLY A 342 18.81 -61.66 19.83
C GLY A 342 18.54 -60.84 18.56
N ILE A 343 18.28 -61.53 17.44
CA ILE A 343 18.05 -60.92 16.12
C ILE A 343 16.58 -61.13 15.71
N THR A 344 15.87 -60.05 15.40
CA THR A 344 14.43 -60.07 15.07
C THR A 344 14.14 -59.40 13.72
N PRO A 345 13.40 -60.03 12.77
CA PRO A 345 12.99 -59.39 11.51
C PRO A 345 12.02 -58.21 11.74
N CYS A 346 12.23 -57.10 11.02
CA CYS A 346 11.49 -55.86 11.25
C CYS A 346 11.22 -55.02 10.00
N GLN A 347 10.20 -54.18 10.11
CA GLN A 347 9.87 -53.09 9.18
C GLN A 347 10.41 -51.77 9.73
N LEU A 348 10.88 -50.90 8.82
CA LEU A 348 11.50 -49.62 9.16
C LEU A 348 10.62 -48.48 8.64
N TYR A 349 10.21 -47.62 9.58
CA TYR A 349 9.34 -46.48 9.32
C TYR A 349 10.09 -45.14 9.50
N LEU A 350 9.67 -44.11 8.76
CA LEU A 350 9.95 -42.72 9.07
C LEU A 350 8.65 -42.03 9.47
N SER A 351 8.69 -41.17 10.49
CA SER A 351 7.53 -40.44 11.03
C SER A 351 7.24 -39.10 10.34
N SER A 352 8.07 -38.67 9.39
CA SER A 352 7.98 -37.38 8.70
C SER A 352 8.37 -37.52 7.22
N PRO A 353 7.72 -36.82 6.27
CA PRO A 353 6.59 -35.89 6.45
C PRO A 353 5.26 -36.61 6.75
N THR A 354 5.22 -37.93 6.60
CA THR A 354 4.07 -38.81 6.93
C THR A 354 4.62 -40.12 7.46
N TYR A 355 3.98 -40.72 8.47
CA TYR A 355 4.35 -42.04 8.97
C TYR A 355 4.27 -43.11 7.86
N ARG A 356 5.42 -43.51 7.30
CA ARG A 356 5.50 -44.42 6.14
C ARG A 356 6.63 -45.43 6.27
N ILE A 357 6.40 -46.64 5.76
CA ILE A 357 7.44 -47.67 5.64
C ILE A 357 8.43 -47.27 4.54
N VAL A 358 9.72 -47.31 4.85
CA VAL A 358 10.82 -46.96 3.92
C VAL A 358 11.71 -48.15 3.58
N GLY A 359 11.69 -49.21 4.38
CA GLY A 359 12.45 -50.43 4.15
C GLY A 359 12.07 -51.59 5.07
N LYS A 360 12.74 -52.71 4.88
CA LYS A 360 12.73 -53.89 5.76
C LYS A 360 14.15 -54.30 6.10
N GLY A 361 14.28 -54.97 7.25
CA GLY A 361 15.58 -55.32 7.81
C GLY A 361 15.48 -56.31 8.97
N LYS A 362 16.55 -56.39 9.75
CA LYS A 362 16.58 -57.12 11.03
C LYS A 362 17.16 -56.24 12.11
N VAL A 363 16.54 -56.21 13.29
CA VAL A 363 17.10 -55.53 14.47
C VAL A 363 17.98 -56.50 15.24
N HIS A 364 19.18 -56.05 15.61
CA HIS A 364 20.19 -56.78 16.36
C HIS A 364 20.22 -56.22 17.78
N ASN A 365 19.58 -56.95 18.70
CA ASN A 365 19.50 -56.60 20.11
C ASN A 365 20.41 -57.52 20.92
N THR A 366 21.72 -57.32 20.76
CA THR A 366 22.79 -58.18 21.29
C THR A 366 23.73 -57.34 22.16
N SER A 367 24.01 -57.80 23.38
CA SER A 367 24.71 -56.98 24.38
C SER A 367 26.13 -56.56 23.92
N GLY A 368 26.36 -55.24 23.83
CA GLY A 368 27.70 -54.66 23.64
C GLY A 368 28.09 -54.29 22.19
N GLU A 369 27.18 -54.32 21.22
CA GLU A 369 27.54 -54.00 19.83
C GLU A 369 27.77 -52.50 19.56
N LEU A 370 28.89 -52.23 18.89
CA LEU A 370 29.25 -50.94 18.29
C LEU A 370 28.75 -50.86 16.84
N LEU A 371 28.47 -49.65 16.35
CA LEU A 371 28.28 -49.35 14.94
C LEU A 371 29.54 -48.62 14.43
N HIS A 372 30.25 -49.22 13.48
CA HIS A 372 31.54 -48.70 12.94
C HIS A 372 32.50 -48.21 14.05
N HIS A 373 32.69 -49.07 15.07
CA HIS A 373 33.49 -48.84 16.29
C HIS A 373 33.01 -47.74 17.26
N ASN A 374 31.90 -47.05 16.96
CA ASN A 374 31.28 -46.08 17.86
C ASN A 374 30.08 -46.68 18.61
N PRO A 375 29.81 -46.26 19.86
CA PRO A 375 28.59 -46.64 20.58
C PRO A 375 27.36 -45.96 19.96
N LEU A 376 26.25 -46.70 19.84
CA LEU A 376 24.98 -46.13 19.37
C LEU A 376 24.38 -45.14 20.38
N PRO A 377 23.67 -44.09 19.92
CA PRO A 377 22.93 -43.20 20.81
C PRO A 377 21.85 -43.92 21.61
N VAL A 378 21.60 -43.48 22.84
CA VAL A 378 20.53 -44.03 23.70
C VAL A 378 19.18 -43.93 22.97
N GLY A 379 18.45 -45.04 22.90
CA GLY A 379 17.17 -45.15 22.18
C GLY A 379 17.27 -45.62 20.73
N TYR A 380 18.48 -45.80 20.19
CA TYR A 380 18.71 -46.36 18.85
C TYR A 380 19.15 -47.83 18.95
N MET A 381 18.68 -48.64 18.01
CA MET A 381 19.05 -50.06 17.85
C MET A 381 19.88 -50.23 16.59
N LYS A 382 20.71 -51.28 16.55
CA LYS A 382 21.45 -51.66 15.33
C LYS A 382 20.55 -52.46 14.40
N VAL A 383 20.55 -52.13 13.11
CA VAL A 383 19.66 -52.73 12.11
C VAL A 383 20.43 -53.03 10.81
N SER A 384 20.22 -54.20 10.19
CA SER A 384 20.61 -54.44 8.79
C SER A 384 19.51 -53.97 7.84
N VAL A 385 19.83 -53.24 6.78
CA VAL A 385 18.85 -52.87 5.74
C VAL A 385 18.87 -53.92 4.63
N ASP A 386 17.90 -54.82 4.67
CA ASP A 386 17.81 -55.96 3.74
C ASP A 386 17.07 -55.58 2.43
N LEU A 387 16.14 -54.62 2.49
CA LEU A 387 15.37 -54.15 1.33
C LEU A 387 14.90 -52.71 1.52
N VAL A 388 15.10 -51.87 0.50
CA VAL A 388 14.62 -50.48 0.45
C VAL A 388 13.33 -50.40 -0.36
N LEU A 389 12.38 -49.61 0.13
CA LEU A 389 11.08 -49.35 -0.52
C LEU A 389 10.93 -47.88 -0.96
N ASP A 390 11.75 -46.99 -0.39
CA ASP A 390 11.79 -45.56 -0.64
C ASP A 390 13.25 -45.14 -0.79
N THR A 391 13.72 -44.97 -2.02
CA THR A 391 15.15 -44.81 -2.35
C THR A 391 15.74 -43.50 -1.87
N ASP A 392 14.91 -42.46 -1.77
CA ASP A 392 15.33 -41.09 -1.48
C ASP A 392 14.96 -40.67 -0.05
N ALA A 393 14.51 -41.62 0.77
CA ALA A 393 14.38 -41.46 2.21
C ALA A 393 15.76 -41.34 2.89
N LEU A 394 15.91 -40.37 3.79
CA LEU A 394 17.12 -40.18 4.60
C LEU A 394 17.19 -41.22 5.74
N LEU A 395 18.41 -41.61 6.11
CA LEU A 395 18.66 -42.40 7.31
C LEU A 395 18.41 -41.56 8.58
N PRO A 396 17.72 -42.09 9.61
CA PRO A 396 17.56 -41.38 10.89
C PRO A 396 18.87 -41.08 11.61
N LEU A 397 19.87 -41.96 11.44
CA LEU A 397 21.23 -41.77 11.92
C LEU A 397 22.18 -42.01 10.72
N PRO A 398 22.58 -40.96 9.99
CA PRO A 398 23.56 -41.08 8.91
C PRO A 398 24.94 -41.45 9.50
N ASP A 399 25.67 -42.33 8.84
CA ASP A 399 27.04 -42.66 9.25
C ASP A 399 28.04 -41.72 8.56
N VAL A 400 28.80 -41.00 9.38
CA VAL A 400 29.81 -40.02 8.96
C VAL A 400 31.11 -40.70 8.53
N VAL A 401 31.31 -41.99 8.83
CA VAL A 401 32.53 -42.75 8.47
C VAL A 401 32.40 -43.43 7.11
N SER A 402 31.20 -43.93 6.75
CA SER A 402 30.89 -44.48 5.42
C SER A 402 30.22 -43.48 4.46
N GLU A 403 30.02 -42.23 4.88
CA GLU A 403 29.25 -41.18 4.19
C GLU A 403 27.80 -41.56 3.81
N THR A 404 27.28 -42.64 4.40
CA THR A 404 25.97 -43.20 4.07
C THR A 404 24.85 -42.37 4.71
N THR A 405 24.04 -41.70 3.88
CA THR A 405 23.00 -40.74 4.32
C THR A 405 21.59 -41.07 3.86
N LEU A 406 21.43 -41.88 2.80
CA LEU A 406 20.14 -42.21 2.17
C LEU A 406 19.90 -43.72 2.15
N MET A 407 18.62 -44.12 2.18
CA MET A 407 18.20 -45.51 2.31
C MET A 407 18.74 -46.42 1.20
N ARG A 408 18.71 -45.97 -0.06
CA ARG A 408 19.24 -46.72 -1.21
C ARG A 408 20.72 -47.10 -1.07
N ASP A 409 21.49 -46.27 -0.36
CA ASP A 409 22.94 -46.41 -0.20
C ASP A 409 23.28 -47.30 1.03
N ALA A 410 22.28 -47.66 1.85
CA ALA A 410 22.42 -48.48 3.05
C ALA A 410 22.17 -49.99 2.83
N VAL A 411 21.81 -50.43 1.62
CA VAL A 411 21.43 -51.82 1.32
C VAL A 411 22.57 -52.79 1.61
N GLY A 412 22.34 -53.77 2.48
CA GLY A 412 23.35 -54.75 2.92
C GLY A 412 24.29 -54.23 4.02
N SER A 413 24.17 -52.97 4.43
CA SER A 413 24.93 -52.36 5.51
C SER A 413 24.16 -52.36 6.83
N PHE A 414 24.88 -52.08 7.93
CA PHE A 414 24.28 -51.84 9.24
C PHE A 414 24.11 -50.35 9.49
N VAL A 415 22.98 -49.96 10.10
CA VAL A 415 22.66 -48.57 10.46
C VAL A 415 22.08 -48.49 11.87
N GLY A 416 22.07 -47.30 12.45
CA GLY A 416 21.35 -47.01 13.70
C GLY A 416 19.92 -46.56 13.39
N TRP A 417 18.91 -47.21 13.98
CA TRP A 417 17.50 -46.84 13.79
C TRP A 417 16.80 -46.58 15.15
N PRO A 418 15.95 -45.56 15.29
CA PRO A 418 15.21 -45.31 16.52
C PRO A 418 14.35 -46.53 16.90
N SER A 419 14.49 -47.04 18.13
CA SER A 419 13.75 -48.21 18.64
C SER A 419 12.23 -48.06 18.53
N ASP A 420 11.72 -46.83 18.52
CA ASP A 420 10.29 -46.54 18.36
C ASP A 420 9.77 -46.51 16.92
N LEU A 421 10.66 -46.57 15.92
CA LEU A 421 10.30 -46.63 14.49
C LEU A 421 10.63 -47.99 13.84
N ILE A 422 10.94 -48.99 14.67
CA ILE A 422 11.14 -50.40 14.30
C ILE A 422 9.91 -51.19 14.74
N PHE A 423 9.34 -51.99 13.84
CA PHE A 423 8.18 -52.84 14.14
C PHE A 423 8.45 -54.30 13.71
N PRO A 424 8.19 -55.32 14.55
CA PRO A 424 8.35 -56.72 14.16
C PRO A 424 7.51 -57.06 12.92
N ASP A 425 8.04 -57.87 12.01
CA ASP A 425 7.40 -58.13 10.70
C ASP A 425 6.16 -59.05 10.75
N ALA A 426 5.55 -59.21 11.94
CA ALA A 426 4.46 -60.14 12.24
C ALA A 426 3.08 -59.46 12.43
N GLU A 427 3.02 -58.14 12.63
CA GLU A 427 1.75 -57.39 12.73
C GLU A 427 1.65 -56.34 11.61
N THR A 428 0.46 -56.21 11.01
CA THR A 428 0.20 -55.24 9.94
C THR A 428 -1.15 -54.56 10.12
N PRO A 429 -1.23 -53.21 10.06
CA PRO A 429 -2.49 -52.50 9.89
C PRO A 429 -3.18 -52.93 8.58
N THR A 430 -4.50 -53.08 8.61
CA THR A 430 -5.24 -53.81 7.57
C THR A 430 -5.38 -53.08 6.22
N ARG A 431 -5.41 -53.91 5.17
CA ARG A 431 -5.47 -53.60 3.72
C ARG A 431 -6.94 -53.57 3.21
N PRO A 432 -7.28 -53.32 1.90
CA PRO A 432 -6.51 -53.63 0.69
C PRO A 432 -6.49 -52.62 -0.48
N THR A 433 -5.64 -52.97 -1.45
CA THR A 433 -5.41 -52.34 -2.77
C THR A 433 -6.24 -52.96 -3.90
N HIS A 434 -6.45 -52.24 -5.02
CA HIS A 434 -6.36 -52.78 -6.39
C HIS A 434 -5.93 -51.63 -7.33
N LYS A 435 -4.69 -51.52 -7.86
CA LYS A 435 -3.96 -52.34 -8.87
C LYS A 435 -4.55 -52.31 -10.29
N ALA A 436 -3.70 -51.96 -11.26
CA ALA A 436 -4.03 -51.75 -12.67
C ALA A 436 -3.70 -52.96 -13.58
N GLY A 437 -4.15 -52.92 -14.84
CA GLY A 437 -3.86 -53.95 -15.85
C GLY A 437 -4.06 -53.50 -17.30
N LYS A 438 -3.26 -54.12 -18.19
CA LYS A 438 -3.14 -54.02 -19.66
C LYS A 438 -4.32 -53.43 -20.46
N GLY A 439 -3.98 -52.65 -21.50
CA GLY A 439 -4.93 -51.85 -22.26
C GLY A 439 -5.73 -52.57 -23.35
N ILE A 440 -6.78 -51.87 -23.81
CA ILE A 440 -7.58 -52.14 -25.00
C ILE A 440 -7.71 -50.82 -25.77
N SER A 441 -7.55 -50.82 -27.09
CA SER A 441 -7.90 -49.67 -27.92
C SER A 441 -9.42 -49.53 -28.03
N ARG A 442 -10.00 -48.46 -27.47
CA ARG A 442 -11.36 -47.99 -27.81
C ARG A 442 -11.41 -46.47 -27.92
N ARG A 443 -11.34 -46.02 -29.17
CA ARG A 443 -11.97 -44.80 -29.66
C ARG A 443 -13.49 -44.87 -29.43
N ILE A 444 -14.05 -43.85 -28.80
CA ILE A 444 -15.46 -43.37 -28.81
C ILE A 444 -15.34 -41.97 -28.20
N GLU A 445 -15.19 -40.95 -29.05
CA GLU A 445 -16.26 -40.01 -29.44
C GLU A 445 -16.60 -39.03 -28.31
N SER A 446 -16.18 -37.77 -28.37
CA SER A 446 -16.61 -36.71 -29.30
C SER A 446 -18.09 -36.35 -29.15
N VAL A 447 -18.38 -35.40 -28.25
CA VAL A 447 -19.58 -34.56 -28.33
C VAL A 447 -19.15 -33.11 -28.52
N ALA A 448 -18.72 -32.79 -29.75
CA ALA A 448 -18.86 -31.43 -30.22
C ALA A 448 -20.35 -31.15 -30.40
N SER A 449 -20.90 -30.16 -29.71
CA SER A 449 -22.18 -29.56 -30.08
C SER A 449 -21.92 -28.12 -30.50
N GLN A 450 -21.94 -27.89 -31.81
CA GLN A 450 -21.87 -26.55 -32.37
C GLN A 450 -23.13 -25.79 -31.98
N LYS A 451 -22.97 -24.55 -31.52
CA LYS A 451 -23.98 -23.51 -31.75
C LYS A 451 -23.28 -22.33 -32.40
N GLU A 452 -23.49 -22.22 -33.70
CA GLU A 452 -22.99 -21.12 -34.51
C GLU A 452 -23.57 -19.79 -34.00
N VAL A 453 -22.73 -18.76 -33.97
CA VAL A 453 -23.18 -17.37 -33.80
C VAL A 453 -23.26 -16.75 -35.19
N PRO A 454 -24.43 -16.26 -35.65
CA PRO A 454 -24.54 -15.64 -36.97
C PRO A 454 -23.62 -14.43 -37.12
N GLY A 455 -22.59 -14.56 -37.96
CA GLY A 455 -21.52 -13.59 -38.08
C GLY A 455 -21.94 -12.28 -38.75
N ARG A 456 -21.23 -11.19 -38.41
CA ARG A 456 -21.35 -9.89 -39.11
C ARG A 456 -20.02 -9.52 -39.75
N LYS A 457 -20.01 -9.42 -41.08
CA LYS A 457 -18.79 -9.31 -41.91
C LYS A 457 -18.05 -7.99 -41.69
N LEU A 458 -16.74 -8.06 -41.39
CA LEU A 458 -15.80 -6.99 -41.70
C LEU A 458 -15.48 -6.99 -43.20
N LYS A 459 -15.21 -5.82 -43.78
CA LYS A 459 -14.92 -5.67 -45.22
C LYS A 459 -13.41 -5.75 -45.46
N LYS A 460 -12.98 -6.48 -46.49
CA LYS A 460 -11.63 -6.33 -47.05
C LYS A 460 -11.52 -5.01 -47.82
N ALA A 461 -10.53 -4.20 -47.46
CA ALA A 461 -9.91 -3.13 -48.27
C ALA A 461 -8.61 -2.73 -47.57
N GLY A 462 -7.44 -2.69 -48.20
CA GLY A 462 -7.09 -3.13 -49.56
C GLY A 462 -5.59 -3.44 -49.64
N ASN A 463 -5.13 -4.04 -50.75
CA ASN A 463 -3.73 -4.44 -50.90
C ASN A 463 -2.84 -3.21 -51.15
N ASP A 464 -2.11 -2.74 -50.14
CA ASP A 464 -0.90 -1.92 -50.29
C ASP A 464 -0.04 -2.08 -49.03
N ILE A 465 1.01 -2.92 -49.09
CA ILE A 465 1.99 -3.08 -48.01
C ILE A 465 3.05 -1.98 -48.18
N PRO A 466 3.26 -1.09 -47.19
CA PRO A 466 4.30 -0.07 -47.28
C PRO A 466 5.70 -0.70 -47.23
N THR A 467 6.38 -0.81 -48.36
CA THR A 467 7.79 -1.26 -48.43
C THR A 467 8.74 -0.19 -47.89
N THR A 468 8.79 -0.03 -46.57
CA THR A 468 9.79 0.82 -45.91
C THR A 468 11.15 0.15 -45.93
N SER A 469 12.13 0.79 -46.59
CA SER A 469 13.51 0.30 -46.73
C SER A 469 14.34 0.48 -45.44
N GLY A 470 13.85 -0.03 -44.32
CA GLY A 470 14.60 -0.20 -43.09
C GLY A 470 15.20 -1.60 -43.01
N THR A 471 16.38 -1.74 -42.41
CA THR A 471 16.99 -3.05 -42.15
C THR A 471 16.03 -3.91 -41.34
N LYS A 472 15.61 -5.07 -41.87
CA LYS A 472 14.76 -6.01 -41.13
C LYS A 472 15.38 -6.32 -39.77
N SER A 473 14.55 -6.38 -38.72
CA SER A 473 15.00 -6.82 -37.40
C SER A 473 15.62 -8.21 -37.50
N GLN A 474 16.70 -8.48 -36.75
CA GLN A 474 17.33 -9.81 -36.70
C GLN A 474 16.33 -10.90 -36.31
N ILE A 475 15.34 -10.56 -35.47
CA ILE A 475 14.23 -11.44 -35.08
C ILE A 475 13.31 -11.74 -36.28
N MET A 476 12.98 -10.72 -37.09
CA MET A 476 12.14 -10.90 -38.28
C MET A 476 12.85 -11.79 -39.29
N MET A 477 14.13 -11.53 -39.58
CA MET A 477 14.94 -12.35 -40.49
C MET A 477 15.12 -13.78 -39.96
N HIS A 478 15.18 -13.99 -38.64
CA HIS A 478 15.29 -15.34 -38.08
C HIS A 478 13.96 -16.10 -38.10
N LEU A 479 12.82 -15.44 -37.83
CA LEU A 479 11.50 -16.08 -37.92
C LEU A 479 11.10 -16.35 -39.38
N GLU A 480 11.43 -15.45 -40.30
CA GLU A 480 11.34 -15.70 -41.75
C GLU A 480 12.21 -16.89 -42.15
N LYS A 481 13.48 -16.92 -41.76
CA LYS A 481 14.37 -18.05 -42.04
C LYS A 481 13.87 -19.37 -41.41
N MET A 482 13.33 -19.34 -40.19
CA MET A 482 12.74 -20.51 -39.54
C MET A 482 11.51 -21.04 -40.32
N VAL A 483 10.79 -20.15 -41.00
CA VAL A 483 9.65 -20.45 -41.90
C VAL A 483 10.08 -20.80 -43.33
N GLU A 484 11.31 -20.47 -43.75
CA GLU A 484 11.93 -20.98 -44.98
C GLU A 484 12.54 -22.38 -44.76
N GLU A 485 13.10 -22.65 -43.58
CA GLU A 485 13.67 -23.94 -43.16
C GLU A 485 12.61 -24.99 -42.75
N SER A 486 11.31 -24.65 -42.83
CA SER A 486 10.23 -25.61 -42.58
C SER A 486 9.01 -25.32 -43.45
N ASP A 487 8.32 -26.35 -43.92
CA ASP A 487 7.38 -26.29 -45.06
C ASP A 487 6.01 -25.62 -44.74
N ILE A 488 5.99 -24.74 -43.73
CA ILE A 488 4.81 -24.09 -43.15
C ILE A 488 4.07 -23.26 -44.20
N MET A 489 4.80 -22.53 -45.06
CA MET A 489 4.18 -21.71 -46.11
C MET A 489 3.41 -22.53 -47.16
N HIS A 490 3.72 -23.83 -47.30
CA HIS A 490 2.98 -24.77 -48.14
C HIS A 490 1.87 -25.53 -47.39
N GLY A 491 1.65 -25.20 -46.11
CA GLY A 491 0.59 -25.78 -45.27
C GLY A 491 1.03 -26.87 -44.31
N ALA A 492 2.34 -27.08 -44.12
CA ALA A 492 2.82 -27.95 -43.05
C ALA A 492 2.63 -27.33 -41.66
N ILE A 493 2.58 -28.18 -40.65
CA ILE A 493 2.44 -27.80 -39.25
C ILE A 493 3.76 -28.07 -38.54
N ARG A 494 4.30 -27.09 -37.80
CA ARG A 494 5.55 -27.24 -37.03
C ARG A 494 5.25 -27.32 -35.54
N ILE A 495 5.80 -28.32 -34.88
CA ILE A 495 5.85 -28.40 -33.41
C ILE A 495 7.11 -27.67 -32.94
N VAL A 496 6.99 -26.89 -31.87
CA VAL A 496 8.11 -26.26 -31.16
C VAL A 496 8.10 -26.76 -29.72
N ASP A 497 9.19 -27.38 -29.31
CA ASP A 497 9.38 -27.92 -27.96
C ASP A 497 10.08 -26.89 -27.06
N PHE A 498 9.45 -26.57 -25.93
CA PHE A 498 9.95 -25.65 -24.92
C PHE A 498 10.58 -26.43 -23.77
N ASP A 499 11.90 -26.29 -23.62
CA ASP A 499 12.62 -26.81 -22.45
C ASP A 499 12.12 -26.16 -21.15
N GLU A 500 12.17 -26.92 -20.05
CA GLU A 500 11.76 -26.46 -18.70
C GLU A 500 12.42 -25.13 -18.29
N GLY A 501 13.67 -24.91 -18.67
CA GLY A 501 14.40 -23.67 -18.35
C GLY A 501 13.79 -22.37 -18.91
N VAL A 502 12.88 -22.44 -19.90
CA VAL A 502 12.24 -21.24 -20.48
C VAL A 502 11.08 -20.76 -19.62
N PHE A 503 10.12 -21.65 -19.34
CA PHE A 503 8.85 -21.31 -18.67
C PHE A 503 8.68 -21.95 -17.28
N GLY A 504 9.64 -22.72 -16.80
CA GLY A 504 9.55 -23.54 -15.58
C GLY A 504 8.79 -24.86 -15.77
N ILE A 505 8.41 -25.18 -17.02
CA ILE A 505 7.68 -26.40 -17.41
C ILE A 505 8.08 -26.81 -18.83
N ALA A 506 8.35 -28.10 -19.04
CA ALA A 506 8.49 -28.65 -20.39
C ALA A 506 7.12 -28.82 -21.06
N HIS A 507 6.96 -28.31 -22.27
CA HIS A 507 5.75 -28.49 -23.09
C HIS A 507 6.04 -28.20 -24.57
N SER A 508 5.10 -28.51 -25.46
CA SER A 508 5.20 -28.25 -26.89
C SER A 508 3.98 -27.47 -27.37
N GLU A 509 4.17 -26.54 -28.30
CA GLU A 509 3.05 -25.89 -29.01
C GLU A 509 3.20 -26.07 -30.53
N ILE A 510 2.11 -25.79 -31.24
CA ILE A 510 1.99 -25.92 -32.69
C ILE A 510 1.99 -24.51 -33.30
N ILE A 511 2.77 -24.34 -34.38
CA ILE A 511 2.72 -23.19 -35.27
C ILE A 511 2.17 -23.67 -36.62
N ALA A 512 1.10 -23.03 -37.08
CA ALA A 512 0.54 -23.18 -38.41
C ALA A 512 0.90 -21.97 -39.31
N LYS A 513 0.46 -22.02 -40.57
CA LYS A 513 0.68 -20.95 -41.54
C LYS A 513 0.01 -19.64 -41.13
N GLU A 514 -1.18 -19.77 -40.54
CA GLU A 514 -2.05 -18.68 -40.11
C GLU A 514 -1.41 -17.87 -38.97
N ASP A 515 -0.71 -18.52 -38.04
CA ASP A 515 0.01 -17.87 -36.94
C ASP A 515 1.18 -17.01 -37.45
N MET A 516 1.90 -17.49 -38.47
CA MET A 516 2.97 -16.73 -39.11
C MET A 516 2.42 -15.62 -40.01
N GLN A 517 1.27 -15.83 -40.65
CA GLN A 517 0.60 -14.79 -41.44
C GLN A 517 0.16 -13.61 -40.55
N GLN A 518 -0.38 -13.86 -39.36
CA GLN A 518 -0.67 -12.80 -38.37
C GLN A 518 0.56 -11.94 -38.05
N LEU A 519 1.73 -12.57 -37.89
CA LEU A 519 2.98 -11.87 -37.61
C LEU A 519 3.44 -11.00 -38.79
N PHE A 520 3.34 -11.51 -40.02
CA PHE A 520 3.77 -10.81 -41.23
C PHE A 520 2.79 -9.73 -41.70
N GLU A 521 1.49 -9.88 -41.44
CA GLU A 521 0.44 -8.90 -41.79
C GLU A 521 0.14 -7.90 -40.64
N HIS A 522 0.86 -8.00 -39.52
CA HIS A 522 0.72 -7.16 -38.31
C HIS A 522 -0.67 -7.23 -37.64
N GLU A 523 -1.29 -8.42 -37.61
CA GLU A 523 -2.56 -8.68 -36.93
C GLU A 523 -2.39 -8.97 -35.41
N GLU A 524 -3.48 -9.33 -34.72
CA GLU A 524 -3.43 -9.72 -33.30
C GLU A 524 -2.69 -11.05 -33.13
N LEU A 525 -1.53 -11.02 -32.45
CA LEU A 525 -0.67 -12.20 -32.29
C LEU A 525 -1.27 -13.23 -31.33
N GLY A 526 -1.39 -14.47 -31.80
CA GLY A 526 -1.68 -15.64 -31.00
C GLY A 526 -0.59 -15.99 -29.97
N ILE A 527 -0.97 -16.77 -28.96
CA ILE A 527 -0.10 -17.16 -27.83
C ILE A 527 1.16 -17.92 -28.31
N ALA A 528 1.00 -18.83 -29.28
CA ALA A 528 2.11 -19.63 -29.81
C ALA A 528 3.24 -18.75 -30.37
N VAL A 529 2.92 -17.73 -31.17
CA VAL A 529 3.89 -16.78 -31.73
C VAL A 529 4.68 -16.07 -30.62
N ILE A 530 4.01 -15.69 -29.54
CA ILE A 530 4.62 -15.02 -28.40
C ILE A 530 5.54 -15.98 -27.62
N HIS A 531 5.15 -17.23 -27.42
CA HIS A 531 5.99 -18.23 -26.77
C HIS A 531 7.21 -18.61 -27.61
N THR A 532 7.05 -18.80 -28.92
CA THR A 532 8.17 -19.05 -29.85
C THR A 532 9.17 -17.88 -29.85
N TYR A 533 8.69 -16.64 -29.82
CA TYR A 533 9.56 -15.47 -29.67
C TYR A 533 10.35 -15.46 -28.35
N ILE A 534 9.70 -15.77 -27.22
CA ILE A 534 10.35 -15.86 -25.90
C ILE A 534 11.38 -17.00 -25.87
N TRP A 535 11.06 -18.16 -26.44
CA TRP A 535 11.98 -19.30 -26.58
C TRP A 535 13.19 -18.96 -27.43
N TYR A 536 13.00 -18.33 -28.59
CA TYR A 536 14.11 -17.87 -29.43
C TYR A 536 15.03 -16.89 -28.68
N MET A 537 14.44 -15.89 -28.02
CA MET A 537 15.15 -14.91 -27.20
C MET A 537 15.92 -15.59 -26.05
N TYR A 538 15.34 -16.60 -25.40
CA TYR A 538 16.01 -17.39 -24.36
C TYR A 538 17.19 -18.19 -24.93
N VAL A 539 16.97 -18.98 -25.99
CA VAL A 539 17.97 -19.86 -26.59
C VAL A 539 19.15 -19.07 -27.17
N THR A 540 18.90 -17.90 -27.75
CA THR A 540 19.92 -17.10 -28.46
C THR A 540 20.64 -16.09 -27.56
N LEU A 541 19.99 -15.55 -26.51
CA LEU A 541 20.56 -14.47 -25.68
C LEU A 541 20.78 -14.82 -24.21
N MET A 542 20.15 -15.86 -23.66
CA MET A 542 20.16 -16.15 -22.21
C MET A 542 20.70 -17.54 -21.84
N ARG A 543 20.47 -18.55 -22.68
CA ARG A 543 20.99 -19.92 -22.48
C ARG A 543 22.52 -19.89 -22.42
N GLY A 544 23.09 -20.28 -21.28
CA GLY A 544 24.54 -20.29 -21.06
C GLY A 544 25.15 -18.93 -20.65
N THR A 545 24.36 -17.92 -20.31
CA THR A 545 24.85 -16.61 -19.81
C THR A 545 24.31 -16.32 -18.41
N GLU A 546 24.89 -15.34 -17.69
CA GLU A 546 24.36 -14.90 -16.39
C GLU A 546 22.89 -14.40 -16.43
N LEU A 547 22.36 -14.13 -17.64
CA LEU A 547 21.03 -13.56 -17.81
C LEU A 547 19.90 -14.56 -17.46
N CYS A 548 20.10 -15.87 -17.65
CA CYS A 548 19.10 -16.87 -17.27
C CYS A 548 18.86 -16.93 -15.75
N ASN A 549 19.84 -16.54 -14.94
CA ASN A 549 19.71 -16.45 -13.49
C ASN A 549 19.00 -15.15 -13.03
N ARG A 550 18.90 -14.14 -13.90
CA ARG A 550 18.34 -12.80 -13.59
C ARG A 550 16.95 -12.59 -14.20
N PHE A 551 16.64 -13.21 -15.34
CA PHE A 551 15.39 -13.01 -16.07
C PHE A 551 14.65 -14.33 -16.31
N ASN A 552 13.41 -14.40 -15.86
CA ASN A 552 12.55 -15.58 -15.96
C ASN A 552 11.24 -15.26 -16.69
N PHE A 553 10.67 -16.23 -17.40
CA PHE A 553 9.43 -16.07 -18.15
C PHE A 553 8.32 -16.99 -17.62
N ILE A 554 7.08 -16.50 -17.69
CA ILE A 554 5.87 -17.20 -17.28
C ILE A 554 4.96 -17.34 -18.50
N THR A 555 4.38 -18.52 -18.70
CA THR A 555 3.56 -18.83 -19.88
C THR A 555 2.18 -18.15 -19.84
N ALA A 556 1.74 -17.60 -20.97
CA ALA A 556 0.44 -16.95 -21.13
C ALA A 556 -0.71 -17.94 -21.33
N SER A 557 -0.43 -19.19 -21.72
CA SER A 557 -1.45 -20.24 -21.91
C SER A 557 -2.14 -20.59 -20.59
N ARG A 558 -1.37 -20.68 -19.50
CA ARG A 558 -1.85 -20.97 -18.14
C ARG A 558 -2.31 -19.73 -17.36
N ILE A 559 -1.97 -18.52 -17.80
CA ILE A 559 -2.25 -17.28 -17.06
C ILE A 559 -2.81 -16.19 -18.00
N ASN A 560 -4.14 -16.07 -18.02
CA ASN A 560 -4.87 -15.05 -18.78
C ASN A 560 -6.14 -14.59 -18.04
N THR A 561 -6.73 -13.47 -18.48
CA THR A 561 -7.93 -12.85 -17.88
C THR A 561 -9.07 -13.84 -17.65
N THR A 562 -9.30 -14.78 -18.58
CA THR A 562 -10.36 -15.80 -18.48
C THR A 562 -10.07 -16.84 -17.40
N LEU A 563 -8.84 -17.34 -17.31
CA LEU A 563 -8.43 -18.29 -16.28
C LEU A 563 -8.41 -17.65 -14.88
N ILE A 564 -7.93 -16.41 -14.76
CA ILE A 564 -7.99 -15.64 -13.50
C ILE A 564 -9.43 -15.49 -13.01
N THR A 565 -10.38 -15.25 -13.92
CA THR A 565 -11.81 -15.07 -13.58
C THR A 565 -12.50 -16.38 -13.23
N LYS A 566 -12.14 -17.50 -13.88
CA LYS A 566 -12.81 -18.81 -13.72
C LYS A 566 -12.18 -19.75 -12.68
N ASN A 567 -10.86 -19.72 -12.53
CA ASN A 567 -10.13 -20.57 -11.60
C ASN A 567 -8.90 -19.82 -11.02
N PRO A 568 -9.13 -18.78 -10.19
CA PRO A 568 -8.07 -17.98 -9.62
C PRO A 568 -7.08 -18.81 -8.78
N THR A 569 -7.52 -19.90 -8.15
CA THR A 569 -6.66 -20.75 -7.30
C THR A 569 -5.64 -21.54 -8.12
N SER A 570 -6.00 -22.07 -9.29
CA SER A 570 -5.03 -22.74 -10.17
C SER A 570 -3.95 -21.76 -10.67
N VAL A 571 -4.36 -20.56 -11.12
CA VAL A 571 -3.43 -19.49 -11.51
C VAL A 571 -2.59 -19.00 -10.32
N LYS A 572 -3.17 -18.96 -9.11
CA LYS A 572 -2.48 -18.58 -7.86
C LYS A 572 -1.31 -19.51 -7.56
N ASN A 573 -1.41 -20.80 -7.91
CA ASN A 573 -0.43 -21.84 -7.59
C ASN A 573 0.66 -21.91 -8.68
N GLU A 574 0.31 -21.91 -9.96
CA GLU A 574 1.26 -21.85 -11.09
C GLU A 574 2.31 -20.73 -10.93
N LEU A 575 1.89 -19.56 -10.43
CA LEU A 575 2.77 -18.45 -10.09
C LEU A 575 3.71 -18.75 -8.91
N VAL A 576 3.27 -19.48 -7.88
CA VAL A 576 4.13 -19.88 -6.75
C VAL A 576 5.20 -20.83 -7.23
N ASP A 577 4.79 -21.89 -7.90
CA ASP A 577 5.68 -22.96 -8.34
C ASP A 577 6.79 -22.37 -9.24
N ARG A 578 6.41 -21.47 -10.15
CA ARG A 578 7.36 -20.73 -11.00
C ARG A 578 8.27 -19.75 -10.25
N PHE A 579 7.82 -19.12 -9.16
CA PHE A 579 8.66 -18.25 -8.33
C PHE A 579 9.60 -19.03 -7.39
N MET A 580 9.17 -20.18 -6.88
CA MET A 580 9.93 -21.01 -5.93
C MET A 580 10.97 -21.90 -6.63
N ALA A 581 10.83 -22.15 -7.94
CA ALA A 581 11.79 -22.91 -8.74
C ALA A 581 13.17 -22.23 -8.92
N ALA A 582 13.31 -20.94 -8.59
CA ALA A 582 14.58 -20.22 -8.62
C ALA A 582 15.19 -20.12 -7.20
N GLY A 583 16.23 -20.92 -6.92
CA GLY A 583 16.84 -21.04 -5.60
C GLY A 583 17.61 -19.81 -5.08
N ASP A 584 17.98 -19.86 -3.80
CA ASP A 584 18.37 -18.74 -2.90
C ASP A 584 19.54 -17.80 -3.30
N ASN A 585 20.17 -17.97 -4.46
CA ASN A 585 21.40 -17.25 -4.81
C ASN A 585 21.17 -15.83 -5.35
N THR A 586 21.11 -14.88 -4.41
CA THR A 586 21.27 -13.42 -4.57
C THR A 586 20.13 -12.64 -5.27
N THR A 587 19.71 -11.54 -4.64
CA THR A 587 18.71 -10.59 -5.16
C THR A 587 19.20 -9.81 -6.40
N PRO A 588 18.38 -9.51 -7.43
CA PRO A 588 17.00 -9.94 -7.72
C PRO A 588 16.88 -10.95 -8.87
N SER A 589 15.77 -11.72 -8.86
CA SER A 589 15.18 -12.31 -10.07
C SER A 589 13.99 -11.47 -10.56
N LEU A 590 13.95 -11.21 -11.87
CA LEU A 590 12.92 -10.46 -12.57
C LEU A 590 12.08 -11.40 -13.44
N TYR A 591 10.77 -11.45 -13.18
CA TYR A 591 9.83 -12.33 -13.88
C TYR A 591 8.97 -11.58 -14.89
N PHE A 592 8.85 -12.11 -16.10
CA PHE A 592 8.07 -11.54 -17.19
C PHE A 592 6.88 -12.43 -17.57
N LEU A 593 5.69 -11.85 -17.58
CA LEU A 593 4.43 -12.49 -17.97
C LEU A 593 3.76 -11.66 -19.09
N PRO A 594 3.67 -12.17 -20.33
CA PRO A 594 2.78 -11.61 -21.34
C PRO A 594 1.33 -11.84 -20.91
N PHE A 595 0.51 -10.79 -20.90
CA PHE A 595 -0.86 -10.85 -20.39
C PHE A 595 -1.86 -10.15 -21.32
N ASN A 596 -2.81 -10.90 -21.89
CA ASN A 596 -3.89 -10.35 -22.69
C ASN A 596 -5.04 -9.89 -21.76
N SER A 597 -5.39 -8.61 -21.88
CA SER A 597 -6.43 -7.95 -21.08
C SER A 597 -7.86 -8.39 -21.38
N GLY A 598 -8.08 -9.21 -22.43
CA GLY A 598 -9.35 -9.83 -22.80
C GLY A 598 -10.36 -8.88 -23.46
N ASN A 599 -10.46 -7.64 -22.99
CA ASN A 599 -11.29 -6.60 -23.58
C ASN A 599 -10.58 -5.92 -24.76
N GLY A 600 -10.63 -6.57 -25.93
CA GLY A 600 -10.13 -6.00 -27.19
C GLY A 600 -8.69 -6.39 -27.53
N GLY A 601 -8.28 -7.62 -27.22
CA GLY A 601 -7.07 -8.25 -27.76
C GLY A 601 -5.71 -7.71 -27.27
N HIS A 602 -5.70 -6.67 -26.44
CA HIS A 602 -4.46 -5.99 -26.11
C HIS A 602 -3.57 -6.75 -25.12
N TRP A 603 -2.33 -7.01 -25.55
CA TRP A 603 -1.23 -7.63 -24.81
C TRP A 603 -0.41 -6.60 -24.02
N VAL A 604 -0.29 -6.82 -22.71
CA VAL A 604 0.54 -6.05 -21.78
C VAL A 604 1.63 -6.96 -21.21
N LEU A 605 2.89 -6.51 -21.17
CA LEU A 605 3.96 -7.28 -20.54
C LEU A 605 4.09 -6.88 -19.06
N VAL A 606 3.82 -7.81 -18.15
CA VAL A 606 3.95 -7.60 -16.70
C VAL A 606 5.33 -8.07 -16.25
N ALA A 607 6.11 -7.17 -15.64
CA ALA A 607 7.45 -7.46 -15.13
C ALA A 607 7.48 -7.33 -13.60
N MET A 608 7.99 -8.34 -12.90
CA MET A 608 7.91 -8.46 -11.44
C MET A 608 9.33 -8.58 -10.85
N ASP A 609 9.77 -7.54 -10.13
CA ASP A 609 11.04 -7.51 -9.38
C ASP A 609 10.78 -8.00 -7.96
N LEU A 610 11.19 -9.23 -7.67
CA LEU A 610 10.91 -9.86 -6.39
C LEU A 610 11.78 -9.31 -5.23
N SER A 611 12.94 -8.69 -5.49
CA SER A 611 13.73 -8.08 -4.41
C SER A 611 13.22 -6.71 -4.00
N ARG A 612 12.68 -5.93 -4.95
CA ARG A 612 12.12 -4.60 -4.68
C ARG A 612 10.63 -4.64 -4.36
N LEU A 613 10.00 -5.82 -4.49
CA LEU A 613 8.56 -6.04 -4.34
C LEU A 613 7.74 -5.16 -5.30
N MET A 614 8.27 -4.93 -6.50
CA MET A 614 7.73 -4.00 -7.49
C MET A 614 7.19 -4.75 -8.71
N VAL A 615 5.97 -4.39 -9.14
CA VAL A 615 5.37 -4.88 -10.39
C VAL A 615 5.23 -3.72 -11.37
N TYR A 616 5.94 -3.81 -12.49
CA TYR A 616 5.87 -2.90 -13.62
C TYR A 616 4.91 -3.48 -14.67
N TYR A 617 4.13 -2.61 -15.29
CA TYR A 617 3.18 -2.98 -16.34
C TYR A 617 3.59 -2.23 -17.61
N LEU A 618 4.13 -2.96 -18.58
CA LEU A 618 4.63 -2.42 -19.85
C LEU A 618 3.50 -2.51 -20.88
N ASP A 619 2.61 -1.52 -20.84
CA ASP A 619 1.50 -1.32 -21.77
C ASP A 619 1.95 -0.36 -22.89
N SER A 620 1.98 -0.85 -24.13
CA SER A 620 2.38 -0.07 -25.32
C SER A 620 1.31 0.89 -25.86
N LEU A 621 0.05 0.75 -25.42
CA LEU A 621 -1.08 1.56 -25.87
C LEU A 621 -1.61 2.54 -24.81
N SER A 622 -1.35 2.34 -23.51
CA SER A 622 -1.79 3.30 -22.48
C SER A 622 -1.00 3.34 -21.16
N GLY A 623 -0.62 4.55 -20.75
CA GLY A 623 -0.10 4.83 -19.39
C GLY A 623 -1.17 5.09 -18.32
N ASP A 624 -2.42 4.66 -18.54
CA ASP A 624 -3.57 4.97 -17.67
C ASP A 624 -3.90 3.78 -16.75
N TRP A 625 -3.17 3.69 -15.63
CA TRP A 625 -3.25 2.59 -14.66
C TRP A 625 -4.63 2.42 -13.98
N SER A 626 -5.58 3.34 -14.21
CA SER A 626 -6.91 3.31 -13.60
C SER A 626 -7.80 2.15 -14.09
N LYS A 627 -7.44 1.51 -15.21
CA LYS A 627 -8.16 0.40 -15.84
C LYS A 627 -8.21 -0.90 -15.01
N TYR A 628 -7.37 -1.06 -13.99
CA TYR A 628 -7.24 -2.31 -13.21
C TYR A 628 -7.45 -2.09 -11.69
N PRO A 629 -8.60 -1.57 -11.22
CA PRO A 629 -8.72 -1.07 -9.85
C PRO A 629 -8.93 -2.16 -8.79
N SER A 630 -9.83 -3.13 -9.03
CA SER A 630 -10.30 -4.06 -7.98
C SER A 630 -9.26 -5.10 -7.58
N MET A 631 -8.43 -5.57 -8.52
CA MET A 631 -7.45 -6.63 -8.29
C MET A 631 -6.15 -6.13 -7.64
N LYS A 632 -5.80 -4.86 -7.82
CA LYS A 632 -4.47 -4.30 -7.55
C LYS A 632 -4.20 -3.84 -6.11
N LYS A 633 -5.19 -3.89 -5.21
CA LYS A 633 -5.10 -3.20 -3.90
C LYS A 633 -5.24 -4.09 -2.67
N THR A 634 -6.34 -4.83 -2.53
CA THR A 634 -6.62 -5.60 -1.30
C THR A 634 -6.05 -7.00 -1.35
N VAL A 635 -6.31 -7.72 -2.46
CA VAL A 635 -5.71 -9.03 -2.79
C VAL A 635 -4.18 -8.94 -2.82
N ASP A 636 -3.67 -7.88 -3.46
CA ASP A 636 -2.28 -7.78 -3.92
C ASP A 636 -1.23 -7.47 -2.83
N ILE A 637 -1.67 -7.30 -1.57
CA ILE A 637 -0.82 -7.06 -0.39
C ILE A 637 -0.90 -8.27 0.57
N SER A 638 -2.08 -8.58 1.10
CA SER A 638 -2.23 -9.63 2.14
C SER A 638 -1.85 -11.03 1.62
N LEU A 639 -2.21 -11.38 0.38
CA LEU A 639 -1.83 -12.68 -0.20
C LEU A 639 -0.34 -12.77 -0.56
N LYS A 640 0.36 -11.65 -0.78
CA LYS A 640 1.83 -11.68 -1.01
C LYS A 640 2.62 -11.91 0.27
N LEU A 641 2.12 -11.44 1.42
CA LEU A 641 2.75 -11.69 2.73
C LEU A 641 2.49 -13.13 3.20
N LEU A 642 1.22 -13.58 3.19
CA LEU A 642 0.83 -14.94 3.60
C LEU A 642 1.49 -16.02 2.73
N LYS A 643 1.54 -15.85 1.41
CA LYS A 643 2.18 -16.84 0.51
C LYS A 643 3.72 -16.86 0.56
N ALA A 644 4.36 -15.88 1.20
CA ALA A 644 5.81 -15.81 1.38
C ALA A 644 6.28 -16.30 2.76
N GLY A 645 5.41 -17.02 3.49
CA GLY A 645 5.69 -17.53 4.84
C GLY A 645 5.91 -16.40 5.86
N LYS A 646 5.27 -15.25 5.70
CA LYS A 646 5.40 -14.09 6.60
C LYS A 646 4.13 -13.87 7.41
N HIS A 647 4.33 -13.58 8.69
CA HIS A 647 3.25 -13.26 9.64
C HIS A 647 2.66 -11.88 9.36
N VAL A 648 1.36 -11.72 9.65
CA VAL A 648 0.57 -10.54 9.28
C VAL A 648 -0.10 -9.95 10.51
N LEU A 649 -0.03 -8.64 10.67
CA LEU A 649 -0.80 -7.85 11.64
C LEU A 649 -1.67 -6.86 10.86
N GLN A 650 -3.00 -6.88 11.05
CA GLN A 650 -3.96 -6.16 10.20
C GLN A 650 -5.05 -5.42 11.01
N GLY A 651 -5.49 -4.25 10.53
CA GLY A 651 -6.69 -3.57 11.02
C GLY A 651 -7.97 -4.04 10.29
N ILE A 652 -9.09 -4.09 11.01
CA ILE A 652 -10.38 -4.61 10.52
C ILE A 652 -11.06 -3.61 9.57
N ASN A 653 -11.87 -4.10 8.61
CA ASN A 653 -12.78 -3.27 7.80
C ASN A 653 -13.84 -4.08 7.02
N GLU A 654 -13.56 -5.33 6.64
CA GLU A 654 -14.48 -6.22 5.89
C GLU A 654 -14.39 -7.61 6.52
N LEU A 655 -15.52 -8.19 6.96
CA LEU A 655 -15.49 -9.32 7.91
C LEU A 655 -15.69 -10.70 7.28
N GLU A 656 -16.81 -10.94 6.59
CA GLU A 656 -17.19 -12.30 6.17
C GLU A 656 -16.22 -12.88 5.11
N THR A 657 -15.87 -12.07 4.11
CA THR A 657 -14.90 -12.43 3.06
C THR A 657 -13.49 -12.63 3.63
N ALA A 658 -13.12 -11.89 4.67
CA ALA A 658 -11.83 -12.06 5.33
C ALA A 658 -11.80 -13.33 6.19
N LEU A 659 -12.87 -13.64 6.92
CA LEU A 659 -12.99 -14.86 7.72
C LEU A 659 -12.98 -16.12 6.86
N SER A 660 -13.71 -16.15 5.73
CA SER A 660 -13.69 -17.29 4.81
C SER A 660 -12.32 -17.47 4.17
N THR A 661 -11.64 -16.37 3.85
CA THR A 661 -10.28 -16.38 3.30
C THR A 661 -9.27 -16.85 4.35
N TYR A 662 -9.39 -16.43 5.61
CA TYR A 662 -8.57 -16.89 6.73
C TYR A 662 -8.76 -18.40 6.98
N LYS A 663 -10.02 -18.86 7.12
CA LYS A 663 -10.33 -20.29 7.35
C LYS A 663 -9.86 -21.18 6.19
N SER A 664 -9.80 -20.67 4.95
CA SER A 664 -9.20 -21.38 3.80
C SER A 664 -7.65 -21.34 3.82
N ILE A 665 -7.01 -20.18 4.00
CA ILE A 665 -5.55 -20.08 3.95
C ILE A 665 -4.88 -20.80 5.13
N SER A 666 -5.51 -20.79 6.31
CA SER A 666 -5.00 -21.48 7.50
C SER A 666 -5.10 -23.01 7.43
N ALA A 667 -5.81 -23.57 6.44
CA ALA A 667 -5.91 -25.01 6.22
C ALA A 667 -4.81 -25.55 5.28
N ASP A 668 -4.34 -24.72 4.33
CA ASP A 668 -3.45 -25.13 3.24
C ASP A 668 -1.97 -24.69 3.45
N ALA A 669 -1.63 -24.05 4.56
CA ALA A 669 -0.31 -23.46 4.80
C ALA A 669 0.70 -24.43 5.48
N PRO A 670 1.92 -24.61 4.94
CA PRO A 670 2.96 -25.42 5.58
C PRO A 670 3.59 -24.66 6.76
N GLY A 671 3.00 -24.86 7.95
CA GLY A 671 3.38 -24.18 9.18
C GLY A 671 2.36 -23.12 9.60
N GLN A 672 2.29 -22.85 10.90
CA GLN A 672 1.23 -22.03 11.50
C GLN A 672 1.47 -20.54 11.26
N ILE A 673 1.11 -20.03 10.07
CA ILE A 673 1.32 -18.62 9.72
C ILE A 673 0.37 -17.74 10.54
N ILE A 674 0.95 -17.05 11.52
CA ILE A 674 0.27 -16.10 12.40
C ILE A 674 -0.35 -14.96 11.59
N TRP A 675 -1.67 -14.84 11.68
CA TRP A 675 -2.45 -13.70 11.22
C TRP A 675 -3.15 -13.10 12.44
N SER A 676 -2.68 -11.92 12.82
CA SER A 676 -3.11 -11.15 13.98
C SER A 676 -3.95 -9.94 13.57
N VAL A 677 -4.87 -9.54 14.43
CA VAL A 677 -5.60 -8.27 14.36
C VAL A 677 -4.93 -7.27 15.31
N ALA A 678 -4.73 -6.04 14.84
CA ALA A 678 -4.29 -4.93 15.69
C ALA A 678 -5.51 -4.33 16.42
N GLU A 679 -5.69 -4.73 17.66
CA GLU A 679 -6.72 -4.23 18.59
C GLU A 679 -6.12 -4.01 19.98
N ASN A 680 -5.43 -2.87 20.09
CA ASN A 680 -4.55 -2.56 21.21
C ASN A 680 -5.26 -2.46 22.57
N TYR A 681 -6.59 -2.32 22.61
CA TYR A 681 -7.32 -2.23 23.88
C TYR A 681 -7.27 -3.53 24.68
N ARG A 682 -7.11 -4.70 24.03
CA ARG A 682 -6.87 -5.98 24.72
C ARG A 682 -5.52 -6.06 25.44
N PHE A 683 -4.62 -5.12 25.16
CA PHE A 683 -3.23 -5.10 25.64
C PHE A 683 -2.95 -3.97 26.63
N GLU A 684 -3.91 -3.09 26.92
CA GLU A 684 -3.74 -2.02 27.90
C GLU A 684 -3.66 -2.61 29.34
N PRO A 685 -2.60 -2.31 30.13
CA PRO A 685 -2.38 -2.92 31.43
C PRO A 685 -3.55 -2.76 32.41
N ALA A 686 -4.28 -1.65 32.33
CA ALA A 686 -5.44 -1.40 33.17
C ALA A 686 -6.63 -2.34 32.90
N LEU A 687 -6.86 -2.74 31.65
CA LEU A 687 -7.91 -3.70 31.29
C LEU A 687 -7.50 -5.13 31.66
N ILE A 688 -6.21 -5.45 31.53
CA ILE A 688 -5.62 -6.72 32.02
C ILE A 688 -5.72 -6.81 33.55
N GLU A 689 -5.37 -5.75 34.28
CA GLU A 689 -5.50 -5.70 35.75
C GLU A 689 -6.96 -5.77 36.18
N GLY A 690 -7.82 -4.97 35.52
CA GLY A 690 -9.26 -5.00 35.74
C GLY A 690 -9.85 -6.40 35.63
N LYS A 691 -9.48 -7.16 34.60
CA LYS A 691 -9.97 -8.55 34.43
C LYS A 691 -9.59 -9.48 35.58
N LYS A 692 -8.49 -9.23 36.32
CA LYS A 692 -8.16 -9.95 37.56
C LYS A 692 -9.12 -9.56 38.69
N LEU A 693 -9.30 -8.25 38.89
CA LEU A 693 -10.12 -7.67 39.97
C LEU A 693 -11.63 -7.93 39.81
N ILE A 694 -12.09 -8.45 38.66
CA ILE A 694 -13.45 -8.97 38.48
C ILE A 694 -13.77 -10.12 39.45
N ALA A 695 -12.78 -10.89 39.90
CA ALA A 695 -13.02 -11.92 40.91
C ALA A 695 -13.37 -11.32 42.29
N ASP A 696 -12.72 -10.22 42.66
CA ASP A 696 -12.82 -9.61 44.00
C ASP A 696 -14.20 -8.98 44.24
N ILE A 697 -14.87 -8.48 43.19
CA ILE A 697 -16.23 -7.93 43.26
C ILE A 697 -17.33 -8.99 43.37
N GLY A 698 -17.00 -10.28 43.34
CA GLY A 698 -17.97 -11.38 43.44
C GLY A 698 -18.79 -11.56 42.16
N LYS A 699 -20.08 -11.94 42.28
CA LYS A 699 -20.92 -12.18 41.10
C LYS A 699 -21.29 -10.85 40.44
N MET A 700 -20.98 -10.68 39.16
CA MET A 700 -21.39 -9.50 38.38
C MET A 700 -22.91 -9.32 38.38
N MET A 701 -23.35 -8.08 38.65
CA MET A 701 -24.76 -7.65 38.71
C MET A 701 -25.11 -6.66 37.60
N SER A 702 -24.17 -5.78 37.22
CA SER A 702 -24.37 -4.81 36.14
C SER A 702 -23.05 -4.36 35.54
N VAL A 703 -23.02 -4.20 34.21
CA VAL A 703 -21.88 -3.64 33.46
C VAL A 703 -22.29 -2.32 32.81
N GLN A 704 -21.42 -1.32 32.86
CA GLN A 704 -21.65 0.01 32.30
C GLN A 704 -20.42 0.41 31.47
N VAL A 705 -20.64 0.76 30.20
CA VAL A 705 -19.60 1.30 29.31
C VAL A 705 -20.12 2.63 28.77
N ILE A 706 -19.40 3.70 29.08
CA ILE A 706 -19.76 5.06 28.67
C ILE A 706 -18.59 5.62 27.85
N VAL A 707 -18.89 6.04 26.63
CA VAL A 707 -17.92 6.51 25.62
C VAL A 707 -18.40 7.86 25.08
N GLU A 708 -18.11 8.91 25.84
CA GLU A 708 -18.27 10.29 25.42
C GLU A 708 -16.99 10.77 24.74
N GLY A 709 -16.98 10.75 23.41
CA GLY A 709 -15.93 11.32 22.57
C GLY A 709 -16.24 12.77 22.19
N SER A 710 -15.20 13.51 21.78
CA SER A 710 -15.37 14.81 21.13
C SER A 710 -14.75 14.80 19.74
N MET A 711 -15.56 14.45 18.75
CA MET A 711 -15.24 14.40 17.34
C MET A 711 -15.69 15.72 16.69
N ASN A 712 -14.79 16.70 16.66
CA ASN A 712 -15.07 18.04 16.15
C ASN A 712 -13.90 18.55 15.28
N SER A 713 -13.97 19.78 14.77
CA SER A 713 -12.95 20.36 13.87
C SER A 713 -11.52 20.43 14.43
N SER A 714 -11.32 20.38 15.75
CA SER A 714 -9.98 20.31 16.35
C SER A 714 -9.42 18.87 16.46
N ASN A 715 -10.27 17.85 16.30
CA ASN A 715 -9.89 16.44 16.39
C ASN A 715 -9.23 15.97 15.06
N PRO A 716 -7.99 15.41 15.10
CA PRO A 716 -7.32 14.93 13.89
C PRO A 716 -8.10 13.87 13.10
N TYR A 717 -8.83 12.98 13.79
CA TYR A 717 -9.61 11.91 13.14
C TYR A 717 -10.76 12.48 12.32
N PHE A 718 -11.48 13.49 12.85
CA PHE A 718 -12.55 14.19 12.13
C PHE A 718 -12.07 14.78 10.80
N SER A 719 -10.82 15.26 10.74
CA SER A 719 -10.26 15.86 9.51
C SER A 719 -10.14 14.86 8.34
N SER A 720 -10.10 13.56 8.61
CA SER A 720 -9.97 12.49 7.61
C SER A 720 -11.23 12.37 6.73
N SER A 721 -11.13 12.66 5.44
CA SER A 721 -12.29 12.66 4.53
C SER A 721 -12.94 11.30 4.32
N TRP A 722 -12.17 10.21 4.42
CA TRP A 722 -12.71 8.85 4.25
C TRP A 722 -13.56 8.42 5.45
N ARG A 723 -13.15 8.77 6.68
CA ARG A 723 -13.93 8.50 7.92
C ARG A 723 -15.29 9.19 7.92
N ARG A 724 -15.35 10.44 7.43
CA ARG A 724 -16.61 11.18 7.21
C ARG A 724 -17.47 10.62 6.06
N SER A 725 -16.98 9.62 5.33
CA SER A 725 -17.70 8.92 4.24
C SER A 725 -17.84 7.42 4.53
N PHE A 726 -17.61 6.98 5.76
CA PHE A 726 -17.66 5.58 6.18
C PHE A 726 -19.07 5.21 6.67
N THR A 727 -19.59 4.07 6.20
CA THR A 727 -20.88 3.54 6.64
C THR A 727 -20.81 3.18 8.13
N GLY A 728 -21.78 3.61 8.94
CA GLY A 728 -21.72 3.48 10.41
C GLY A 728 -20.88 4.57 11.11
N GLY A 729 -20.26 5.48 10.34
CA GLY A 729 -19.65 6.70 10.85
C GLY A 729 -18.54 6.51 11.88
N PHE A 730 -18.37 7.48 12.77
CA PHE A 730 -17.39 7.40 13.85
C PHE A 730 -17.76 6.40 14.95
N ILE A 731 -19.04 5.99 15.04
CA ILE A 731 -19.45 4.94 15.97
C ILE A 731 -18.85 3.59 15.53
N LEU A 732 -18.86 3.25 14.24
CA LEU A 732 -18.20 2.01 13.77
C LEU A 732 -16.66 2.13 13.77
N ASP A 733 -16.09 3.25 13.32
CA ASP A 733 -14.63 3.49 13.26
C ASP A 733 -13.94 3.57 14.64
N MET A 734 -14.67 3.89 15.71
CA MET A 734 -14.12 3.93 17.09
C MET A 734 -14.72 2.90 18.05
N GLY A 735 -15.96 2.45 17.83
CA GLY A 735 -16.72 1.66 18.80
C GLY A 735 -16.13 0.27 19.03
N VAL A 736 -15.55 -0.35 17.99
CA VAL A 736 -14.92 -1.68 18.04
C VAL A 736 -13.85 -1.77 19.13
N HIS A 737 -13.07 -0.71 19.32
CA HIS A 737 -12.04 -0.60 20.38
C HIS A 737 -12.64 -0.67 21.80
N PHE A 738 -13.78 0.01 22.01
CA PHE A 738 -14.44 0.02 23.32
C PHE A 738 -15.21 -1.28 23.59
N ILE A 739 -15.70 -1.93 22.54
CA ILE A 739 -16.25 -3.28 22.58
C ILE A 739 -15.17 -4.32 22.90
N ALA A 740 -13.98 -4.24 22.28
CA ALA A 740 -12.83 -5.07 22.61
C ALA A 740 -12.42 -4.92 24.09
N GLY A 741 -12.38 -3.67 24.58
CA GLY A 741 -12.14 -3.39 26.00
C GLY A 741 -13.22 -3.94 26.93
N LEU A 742 -14.50 -3.88 26.52
CA LEU A 742 -15.63 -4.49 27.25
C LEU A 742 -15.46 -6.02 27.33
N ARG A 743 -15.32 -6.69 26.19
CA ARG A 743 -15.20 -8.16 26.11
C ARG A 743 -13.97 -8.67 26.85
N MET A 744 -12.84 -7.98 26.74
CA MET A 744 -11.62 -8.25 27.53
C MET A 744 -11.87 -8.13 29.04
N LEU A 745 -12.57 -7.07 29.49
CA LEU A 745 -12.80 -6.82 30.92
C LEU A 745 -13.78 -7.83 31.53
N VAL A 746 -14.91 -8.10 30.90
CA VAL A 746 -15.88 -9.07 31.45
C VAL A 746 -15.41 -10.51 31.23
N GLY A 747 -14.69 -10.79 30.13
CA GLY A 747 -14.20 -12.10 29.73
C GLY A 747 -15.31 -13.16 29.65
N CYS A 748 -16.41 -12.78 29.00
CA CYS A 748 -17.58 -13.58 28.66
C CYS A 748 -18.33 -12.87 27.51
N GLU A 749 -19.05 -13.61 26.68
CA GLU A 749 -19.64 -13.08 25.45
C GLU A 749 -20.98 -12.37 25.67
N VAL A 750 -21.27 -11.39 24.81
CA VAL A 750 -22.58 -10.74 24.70
C VAL A 750 -23.45 -11.54 23.73
N VAL A 751 -24.59 -12.03 24.18
CA VAL A 751 -25.49 -12.88 23.38
C VAL A 751 -26.58 -12.08 22.65
N SER A 752 -27.06 -10.97 23.23
CA SER A 752 -28.08 -10.13 22.59
C SER A 752 -28.00 -8.66 22.98
N VAL A 753 -28.46 -7.79 22.08
CA VAL A 753 -28.48 -6.34 22.25
C VAL A 753 -29.84 -5.74 21.89
N SER A 754 -30.15 -4.59 22.47
CA SER A 754 -31.35 -3.79 22.24
C SER A 754 -30.98 -2.31 22.30
N ALA A 755 -30.98 -1.62 21.16
CA ALA A 755 -30.32 -0.32 21.03
C ALA A 755 -31.17 0.77 20.36
N MET A 756 -30.96 2.00 20.80
CA MET A 756 -31.37 3.25 20.15
C MET A 756 -30.16 3.88 19.46
N THR A 757 -30.35 4.36 18.23
CA THR A 757 -29.40 5.26 17.57
C THR A 757 -30.10 6.55 17.19
N SER A 758 -29.36 7.66 17.18
CA SER A 758 -29.84 8.94 16.68
C SER A 758 -28.74 9.72 15.95
N HIS A 759 -29.16 10.73 15.20
CA HIS A 759 -28.26 11.68 14.54
C HIS A 759 -28.63 13.09 15.00
N VAL A 760 -27.77 13.70 15.82
CA VAL A 760 -27.99 14.99 16.47
C VAL A 760 -27.03 16.04 15.91
N ASP A 761 -25.71 15.77 15.90
CA ASP A 761 -24.75 16.64 15.23
C ASP A 761 -24.66 16.32 13.72
N LEU A 762 -25.37 17.13 12.93
CA LEU A 762 -25.42 17.03 11.46
C LEU A 762 -24.09 17.36 10.77
N ILE A 763 -23.05 17.80 11.50
CA ILE A 763 -21.67 17.94 11.00
C ILE A 763 -20.97 16.56 10.92
N LEU A 764 -21.46 15.56 11.67
CA LEU A 764 -20.92 14.21 11.76
C LEU A 764 -21.69 13.24 10.84
N PRO A 765 -21.07 12.15 10.35
CA PRO A 765 -21.77 11.06 9.68
C PRO A 765 -22.68 10.32 10.68
N PRO A 766 -23.90 9.90 10.27
CA PRO A 766 -24.80 9.15 11.14
C PRO A 766 -24.35 7.69 11.37
N PRO A 767 -24.70 7.08 12.51
CA PRO A 767 -25.22 7.74 13.73
C PRO A 767 -24.08 8.42 14.53
N ASP A 768 -24.41 9.47 15.27
CA ASP A 768 -23.47 10.13 16.20
C ASP A 768 -23.76 9.83 17.69
N ASN A 769 -24.91 9.21 17.95
CA ASN A 769 -25.34 8.73 19.26
C ASN A 769 -25.82 7.27 19.16
N LEU A 770 -25.38 6.43 20.10
CA LEU A 770 -25.80 5.04 20.31
C LEU A 770 -26.03 4.81 21.80
N SER A 771 -27.13 4.13 22.16
CA SER A 771 -27.41 3.66 23.52
C SER A 771 -28.00 2.27 23.45
N SER A 772 -27.27 1.28 23.93
CA SER A 772 -27.63 -0.13 23.88
C SER A 772 -27.72 -0.74 25.27
N VAL A 773 -28.77 -1.51 25.53
CA VAL A 773 -28.79 -2.55 26.57
C VAL A 773 -28.22 -3.82 25.96
N PHE A 774 -27.44 -4.59 26.73
CA PHE A 774 -26.86 -5.85 26.30
C PHE A 774 -26.94 -6.94 27.38
N HIS A 775 -27.02 -8.20 26.96
CA HIS A 775 -27.07 -9.37 27.84
C HIS A 775 -25.83 -10.23 27.63
N LEU A 776 -25.17 -10.63 28.72
CA LEU A 776 -24.02 -11.53 28.72
C LEU A 776 -24.46 -13.00 28.89
N GLU A 777 -23.68 -13.94 28.37
CA GLU A 777 -23.93 -15.39 28.48
C GLU A 777 -24.09 -15.88 29.94
N ASN A 778 -23.47 -15.20 30.90
CA ASN A 778 -23.53 -15.51 32.33
C ASN A 778 -24.81 -14.97 33.04
N GLY A 779 -25.74 -14.38 32.27
CA GLY A 779 -27.00 -13.80 32.77
C GLY A 779 -26.87 -12.38 33.36
N CYS A 780 -25.67 -11.81 33.42
CA CYS A 780 -25.48 -10.39 33.74
C CYS A 780 -25.97 -9.52 32.56
N SER A 781 -26.43 -8.31 32.84
CA SER A 781 -26.86 -7.34 31.82
C SER A 781 -26.13 -6.02 32.00
N GLY A 782 -25.98 -5.27 30.91
CA GLY A 782 -25.25 -4.01 30.92
C GLY A 782 -25.74 -2.99 29.92
N VAL A 783 -25.12 -1.81 29.96
CA VAL A 783 -25.38 -0.70 29.05
C VAL A 783 -24.09 -0.27 28.35
N PHE A 784 -24.18 -0.04 27.04
CA PHE A 784 -23.15 0.57 26.21
C PHE A 784 -23.71 1.88 25.64
N VAL A 785 -23.14 3.01 26.05
CA VAL A 785 -23.54 4.35 25.62
C VAL A 785 -22.36 4.99 24.91
N MET A 786 -22.56 5.45 23.67
CA MET A 786 -21.53 6.08 22.87
C MET A 786 -22.07 7.35 22.21
N VAL A 787 -21.42 8.48 22.50
CA VAL A 787 -21.76 9.81 22.01
C VAL A 787 -20.48 10.41 21.45
N VAL A 788 -20.38 10.58 20.13
CA VAL A 788 -19.13 11.10 19.52
C VAL A 788 -19.04 12.62 19.49
N SER A 789 -20.11 13.34 19.86
CA SER A 789 -20.25 14.80 19.82
C SER A 789 -20.21 15.48 21.21
N SER A 790 -19.78 14.78 22.28
CA SER A 790 -19.72 15.35 23.64
C SER A 790 -18.71 16.50 23.76
N ARG A 791 -19.01 17.46 24.63
CA ARG A 791 -18.12 18.58 24.99
C ARG A 791 -17.20 18.25 26.18
N SER A 792 -17.54 17.22 26.95
CA SER A 792 -16.84 16.77 28.15
C SER A 792 -16.44 15.31 27.98
N PRO A 793 -15.27 15.00 27.39
CA PRO A 793 -14.90 13.63 27.09
C PRO A 793 -14.81 12.76 28.36
N LYS A 794 -15.48 11.61 28.33
CA LYS A 794 -15.51 10.63 29.42
C LYS A 794 -15.52 9.23 28.82
N ILE A 795 -14.52 8.42 29.14
CA ILE A 795 -14.46 7.02 28.72
C ILE A 795 -14.30 6.17 29.98
N LEU A 796 -15.27 5.30 30.22
CA LEU A 796 -15.47 4.61 31.49
C LEU A 796 -15.99 3.20 31.26
N TRP A 797 -15.34 2.21 31.87
CA TRP A 797 -15.93 0.90 32.15
C TRP A 797 -16.18 0.80 33.65
N ARG A 798 -17.36 0.31 34.04
CA ARG A 798 -17.72 0.10 35.44
C ARG A 798 -18.51 -1.19 35.59
N VAL A 799 -18.08 -2.05 36.50
CA VAL A 799 -18.70 -3.35 36.78
C VAL A 799 -19.08 -3.40 38.25
N VAL A 800 -20.37 -3.58 38.52
CA VAL A 800 -20.91 -3.78 39.86
C VAL A 800 -21.04 -5.28 40.10
N GLY A 801 -20.56 -5.77 41.24
CA GLY A 801 -20.77 -7.14 41.69
C GLY A 801 -21.28 -7.19 43.13
N THR A 802 -21.57 -8.40 43.62
CA THR A 802 -22.14 -8.63 44.96
C THR A 802 -21.26 -8.15 46.12
N ASN A 803 -19.95 -8.06 45.91
CA ASN A 803 -18.95 -7.80 46.96
C ASN A 803 -18.23 -6.46 46.80
N GLY A 804 -18.53 -5.71 45.72
CA GLY A 804 -17.80 -4.47 45.40
C GLY A 804 -18.13 -3.89 44.02
N THR A 805 -17.34 -2.90 43.60
CA THR A 805 -17.41 -2.30 42.26
C THR A 805 -16.01 -2.09 41.71
N LEU A 806 -15.80 -2.50 40.47
CA LEU A 806 -14.60 -2.19 39.70
C LEU A 806 -14.91 -1.05 38.73
N GLN A 807 -14.01 -0.09 38.62
CA GLN A 807 -14.13 1.05 37.71
C GLN A 807 -12.79 1.29 37.00
N ILE A 808 -12.84 1.58 35.69
CA ILE A 808 -11.68 1.87 34.85
C ILE A 808 -11.99 3.12 34.03
N GLU A 809 -11.29 4.21 34.31
CA GLU A 809 -11.49 5.51 33.68
C GLU A 809 -10.28 5.89 32.82
N ARG A 810 -10.52 6.33 31.58
CA ARG A 810 -9.45 6.73 30.66
C ARG A 810 -9.09 8.21 30.82
N GLY A 811 -7.87 8.45 31.28
CA GLY A 811 -7.34 9.76 31.67
C GLY A 811 -7.76 10.14 33.09
N PHE A 812 -6.83 10.70 33.86
CA PHE A 812 -7.09 11.13 35.24
C PHE A 812 -6.22 12.34 35.59
N GLN A 813 -6.83 13.42 36.11
CA GLN A 813 -6.13 14.67 36.48
C GLN A 813 -5.16 15.20 35.39
N GLY A 814 -5.54 15.04 34.12
CA GLY A 814 -4.73 15.43 32.94
C GLY A 814 -3.71 14.38 32.47
N GLN A 815 -3.39 13.37 33.28
CA GLN A 815 -2.47 12.29 32.91
C GLN A 815 -3.06 11.40 31.81
N HIS A 816 -2.18 10.89 30.94
CA HIS A 816 -2.53 10.06 29.79
C HIS A 816 -2.33 8.57 30.10
N GLY A 817 -3.42 7.86 30.32
CA GLY A 817 -3.44 6.46 30.74
C GLY A 817 -4.84 6.07 31.20
N TYR A 818 -4.93 5.15 32.17
CA TYR A 818 -6.16 4.75 32.83
C TYR A 818 -5.99 4.76 34.35
N LEU A 819 -7.03 5.17 35.09
CA LEU A 819 -7.16 4.89 36.51
C LEU A 819 -8.05 3.66 36.70
N VAL A 820 -7.53 2.63 37.36
CA VAL A 820 -8.30 1.49 37.85
C VAL A 820 -8.63 1.75 39.32
N SER A 821 -9.89 1.58 39.70
CA SER A 821 -10.40 1.78 41.07
C SER A 821 -11.29 0.60 41.48
N LEU A 822 -10.91 -0.10 42.54
CA LEU A 822 -11.69 -1.16 43.17
C LEU A 822 -12.28 -0.65 44.49
N TYR A 823 -13.60 -0.74 44.61
CA TYR A 823 -14.37 -0.41 45.82
C TYR A 823 -14.86 -1.71 46.46
N ASP A 824 -14.58 -1.91 47.75
CA ASP A 824 -15.09 -3.06 48.52
C ASP A 824 -16.54 -2.85 49.02
N ALA A 825 -17.12 -3.86 49.64
CA ALA A 825 -18.45 -3.80 50.26
C ALA A 825 -18.58 -2.77 51.40
N ASN A 826 -17.47 -2.27 51.94
CA ASN A 826 -17.43 -1.22 52.97
C ASN A 826 -17.27 0.19 52.37
N GLY A 827 -17.14 0.30 51.03
CA GLY A 827 -16.87 1.54 50.32
C GLY A 827 -15.40 2.00 50.32
N GLN A 828 -14.47 1.18 50.83
CA GLN A 828 -13.04 1.50 50.75
C GLN A 828 -12.54 1.36 49.31
N CYS A 829 -11.88 2.40 48.81
CA CYS A 829 -11.35 2.46 47.45
C CYS A 829 -9.84 2.21 47.42
N LYS A 830 -9.40 1.24 46.62
CA LYS A 830 -7.99 1.07 46.20
C LYS A 830 -7.89 1.48 44.74
N SER A 831 -6.98 2.39 44.42
CA SER A 831 -6.82 2.91 43.06
C SER A 831 -5.38 2.83 42.57
N SER A 832 -5.19 2.49 41.29
CA SER A 832 -3.89 2.36 40.63
C SER A 832 -3.95 2.97 39.23
N PHE A 833 -2.97 3.79 38.89
CA PHE A 833 -2.87 4.41 37.57
C PHE A 833 -1.90 3.64 36.67
N PHE A 834 -2.28 3.44 35.41
CA PHE A 834 -1.48 2.76 34.39
C PHE A 834 -1.34 3.67 33.17
N PRO A 835 -0.12 3.98 32.69
CA PRO A 835 0.07 4.71 31.43
C PRO A 835 -0.43 3.87 30.24
N PHE A 836 -0.71 4.53 29.11
CA PHE A 836 -1.02 3.80 27.86
C PHE A 836 0.20 3.00 27.40
N SER A 837 0.01 1.70 27.14
CA SER A 837 1.05 0.86 26.53
C SER A 837 0.50 -0.22 25.60
N GLY A 838 -0.82 -0.28 25.36
CA GLY A 838 -1.46 -1.34 24.60
C GLY A 838 -0.82 -1.62 23.25
N VAL A 839 -0.48 -0.59 22.46
CA VAL A 839 0.18 -0.76 21.15
C VAL A 839 1.60 -1.37 21.30
N THR A 840 2.31 -1.03 22.37
CA THR A 840 3.65 -1.58 22.65
C THR A 840 3.56 -3.04 23.10
N GLU A 841 2.60 -3.38 23.96
CA GLU A 841 2.40 -4.75 24.45
C GLU A 841 1.75 -5.66 23.40
N GLU A 842 0.90 -5.13 22.52
CA GLU A 842 0.40 -5.79 21.30
C GLU A 842 1.55 -6.15 20.35
N LEU A 843 2.42 -5.18 20.03
CA LEU A 843 3.57 -5.43 19.16
C LEU A 843 4.56 -6.40 19.78
N LYS A 844 4.81 -6.32 21.10
CA LYS A 844 5.59 -7.33 21.84
C LYS A 844 4.95 -8.71 21.76
N ALA A 845 3.65 -8.82 21.99
CA ALA A 845 2.93 -10.09 21.89
C ALA A 845 3.07 -10.66 20.48
N PHE A 846 2.83 -9.86 19.44
CA PHE A 846 3.01 -10.26 18.05
C PHE A 846 4.46 -10.68 17.72
N PHE A 847 5.47 -9.96 18.20
CA PHE A 847 6.87 -10.34 17.98
C PHE A 847 7.31 -11.58 18.79
N ASN A 848 6.76 -11.79 19.99
CA ASN A 848 6.94 -13.01 20.76
C ASN A 848 6.29 -14.20 20.05
N ASP A 849 5.04 -14.04 19.59
CA ASP A 849 4.29 -14.99 18.77
C ASP A 849 5.12 -15.40 17.53
N VAL A 850 5.59 -14.41 16.75
CA VAL A 850 6.50 -14.59 15.60
C VAL A 850 7.76 -15.37 15.98
N SER A 851 8.40 -15.02 17.10
CA SER A 851 9.65 -15.62 17.55
C SER A 851 9.44 -17.08 18.01
N GLU A 852 8.46 -17.33 18.86
CA GLU A 852 8.16 -18.68 19.36
C GLU A 852 7.74 -19.62 18.23
N ASN A 853 6.91 -19.17 17.30
CA ASN A 853 6.52 -19.99 16.14
C ASN A 853 7.73 -20.34 15.25
N THR A 854 8.62 -19.37 15.02
CA THR A 854 9.89 -19.58 14.28
C THR A 854 10.80 -20.59 14.99
N LEU A 855 10.86 -20.55 16.32
CA LEU A 855 11.71 -21.43 17.13
C LEU A 855 11.11 -22.84 17.31
N LYS A 856 9.78 -22.95 17.49
CA LYS A 856 9.07 -24.19 17.82
C LYS A 856 8.64 -25.03 16.60
N LYS A 857 8.82 -24.52 15.37
CA LYS A 857 8.47 -25.19 14.10
C LYS A 857 7.06 -25.81 14.09
N GLY A 858 6.07 -25.11 14.66
CA GLY A 858 4.64 -25.36 14.43
C GLY A 858 3.99 -26.54 15.17
N SER A 859 4.62 -27.18 16.17
CA SER A 859 4.01 -28.33 16.88
C SER A 859 3.40 -28.02 18.25
N GLN A 860 3.86 -26.97 18.95
CA GLN A 860 3.29 -26.48 20.22
C GLN A 860 3.34 -24.95 20.32
N PHE A 861 2.86 -24.28 19.27
CA PHE A 861 2.66 -22.83 19.27
C PHE A 861 1.18 -22.48 19.44
N VAL A 862 0.84 -21.85 20.57
CA VAL A 862 -0.48 -21.28 20.81
C VAL A 862 -0.33 -19.76 20.65
N PRO A 863 -0.84 -19.16 19.56
CA PRO A 863 -0.79 -17.71 19.38
C PRO A 863 -1.57 -17.00 20.49
N GLU A 864 -1.15 -15.78 20.80
CA GLU A 864 -1.86 -14.89 21.72
C GLU A 864 -3.33 -14.73 21.27
N HIS A 865 -4.27 -15.31 22.02
CA HIS A 865 -5.69 -15.34 21.68
C HIS A 865 -6.26 -13.93 21.45
N ARG A 866 -5.75 -12.94 22.19
CA ARG A 866 -6.13 -11.52 22.07
C ARG A 866 -5.74 -10.89 20.72
N LEU A 867 -4.80 -11.48 19.99
CA LEU A 867 -4.48 -11.09 18.61
C LEU A 867 -5.35 -11.80 17.56
N SER A 868 -6.19 -12.78 17.91
CA SER A 868 -6.84 -13.63 16.91
C SER A 868 -7.84 -12.89 16.02
N PHE A 869 -7.97 -13.34 14.77
CA PHE A 869 -8.99 -12.81 13.85
C PHE A 869 -10.42 -12.99 14.40
N VAL A 870 -10.68 -14.10 15.09
CA VAL A 870 -11.99 -14.41 15.69
C VAL A 870 -12.37 -13.38 16.76
N GLU A 871 -11.40 -12.92 17.57
CA GLU A 871 -11.64 -11.89 18.58
C GLU A 871 -12.11 -10.57 17.97
N GLY A 872 -11.40 -10.07 16.95
CA GLY A 872 -11.81 -8.86 16.23
C GLY A 872 -13.13 -9.03 15.46
N ALA A 873 -13.44 -10.24 14.98
CA ALA A 873 -14.70 -10.51 14.30
C ALA A 873 -15.92 -10.39 15.22
N ARG A 874 -15.80 -10.88 16.45
CA ARG A 874 -16.85 -10.77 17.47
C ARG A 874 -17.08 -9.32 17.92
N ASP A 875 -16.03 -8.48 17.94
CA ASP A 875 -16.18 -7.04 18.26
C ASP A 875 -17.00 -6.30 17.21
N VAL A 876 -16.70 -6.52 15.92
CA VAL A 876 -17.46 -5.94 14.81
C VAL A 876 -18.90 -6.42 14.84
N ALA A 877 -19.14 -7.73 14.94
CA ALA A 877 -20.49 -8.30 14.89
C ALA A 877 -21.39 -7.84 16.04
N LEU A 878 -20.83 -7.63 17.24
CA LEU A 878 -21.55 -7.05 18.37
C LEU A 878 -21.96 -5.59 18.09
N LEU A 879 -21.07 -4.78 17.52
CA LEU A 879 -21.38 -3.39 17.18
C LEU A 879 -22.32 -3.27 15.97
N GLU A 880 -22.20 -4.15 14.98
CA GLU A 880 -23.16 -4.29 13.88
C GLU A 880 -24.55 -4.66 14.39
N ALA A 881 -24.66 -5.60 15.34
CA ALA A 881 -25.94 -5.94 15.97
C ALA A 881 -26.56 -4.76 16.73
N MET A 882 -25.76 -3.90 17.37
CA MET A 882 -26.25 -2.67 18.00
C MET A 882 -26.76 -1.65 16.96
N LEU A 883 -26.02 -1.47 15.85
CA LEU A 883 -26.44 -0.59 14.75
C LEU A 883 -27.69 -1.11 14.03
N GLU A 884 -27.81 -2.43 13.85
CA GLU A 884 -28.99 -3.08 13.29
C GLU A 884 -30.20 -2.88 14.22
N SER A 885 -30.05 -3.12 15.52
CA SER A 885 -31.10 -2.89 16.52
C SER A 885 -31.57 -1.44 16.55
N GLY A 886 -30.64 -0.47 16.46
CA GLY A 886 -30.94 0.94 16.30
C GLY A 886 -31.76 1.24 15.04
N SER A 887 -31.35 0.70 13.89
CA SER A 887 -32.11 0.85 12.62
C SER A 887 -33.51 0.22 12.69
N ARG A 888 -33.69 -0.79 13.54
CA ARG A 888 -34.95 -1.49 13.83
C ARG A 888 -35.68 -0.96 15.07
N GLN A 889 -35.41 0.29 15.46
CA GLN A 889 -36.06 1.00 16.56
C GLN A 889 -36.05 0.24 17.90
N GLY A 890 -34.89 -0.32 18.28
CA GLY A 890 -34.72 -0.99 19.57
C GLY A 890 -35.31 -2.39 19.62
N LYS A 891 -35.68 -2.99 18.48
CA LYS A 891 -35.95 -4.43 18.44
C LYS A 891 -34.69 -5.19 18.83
N GLN A 892 -34.83 -6.16 19.74
CA GLN A 892 -33.72 -7.03 20.16
C GLN A 892 -33.11 -7.77 18.97
N VAL A 893 -31.77 -7.78 18.90
CA VAL A 893 -30.96 -8.52 17.92
C VAL A 893 -30.06 -9.48 18.67
N GLN A 894 -29.93 -10.71 18.17
CA GLN A 894 -28.98 -11.70 18.68
C GLN A 894 -27.61 -11.44 18.05
N VAL A 895 -26.55 -11.52 18.84
CA VAL A 895 -25.17 -11.34 18.35
C VAL A 895 -24.76 -12.60 17.58
N LYS A 896 -24.03 -12.42 16.48
CA LYS A 896 -23.59 -13.52 15.61
C LYS A 896 -22.39 -14.26 16.23
N GLU A 897 -22.44 -15.60 16.23
CA GLU A 897 -21.38 -16.49 16.72
C GLU A 897 -20.30 -16.77 15.63
N PHE A 898 -19.06 -17.10 16.03
CA PHE A 898 -17.86 -17.15 15.15
C PHE A 898 -16.83 -18.25 15.47
#